data_AF-A0A4R2CS91-F1
#
_entry.id   AF-A0A4R2CS91-F1
#
_cell.length_a   1.000
_cell.length_b   1.000
_cell.length_c   1.000
_cell.angle_alpha   90.00
_cell.angle_beta   90.00
_cell.angle_gamma   90.00
#
_symmetry.space_group_name_H-M   'P 1'
#
loop_
_entity.id
_entity.type
_entity.pdbx_description
1 polymer ?
#
loop_
_entity_poly.entity_id
_entity_poly.type
_entity_poly.pdbx_seq_one_letter_code
_entity_poly.pdbx_strand_id
1 'polypeptide(L)'
;MSLPVLIVGAGPVGLTTANLLVSRDVPVLLVERNATTSDDAKAISLDDESLRTFDTIGLADRVLDIVVPGTGTRYFDRKGRSLFHAGGPWPARLGYPIKNQFAQPELESMLLGALRDHPRADIRFGTELVSLAQEAGQVIACLRSDETNAQVAVSWVLGCDGGRSTVRELTGINMTGVSHEEPWLVVDTTGDTHDQRYGMHHGNPARPTVIVAGRGGRCRYEFLLQPGEGAARSTPDFALITRLLAPYRAITLEQVERATIYTFNSVVADQWRSGRCLLLGDAAHMMPPFAGQGLNSGVRDAANLAWKIAEVWHGRAGEQLLDTYESERRSHAAAMVRFSARLGTVVMTTSKNRARIRDLLVRALLRTARGRRYLTEMRFRPPARHTAGLVLPGGEGLTGTQLPAFQVLVPPGLRSVPVDGVLRQGLSVLGIDVPRESWQRIEDLLRPWAPRRIDVAIGHRLPAQALGGLVDVAVAADRSIDGELAAVRGRFLLVKPDRYIAAVFDAADEVLELLRTRYPVIKEDSMGITGLGHTGFWVDDLATMRDFYHRVLGLTITDEDEERGIVFFSARPAEEHHEFVLQRGRTAPPGAKLTHQVSWRVDSLETILAFHQRFREEGVEVQQEVTHGNAIGIYFFDPEGNRNEVYLRIEKDVRQPFRKTLNLDQDAAGVLAEAQRLLTDGGPNYQAVQ
;
A
#
# COMPACT_ATOMS: atom_id res chain seq x y z
N MET A 1 -0.92 7.42 21.89
CA MET A 1 -1.40 7.30 20.49
C MET A 1 -0.24 7.67 19.59
N SER A 2 0.03 6.91 18.52
CA SER A 2 1.08 7.23 17.55
C SER A 2 0.72 8.50 16.77
N LEU A 3 1.65 9.44 16.65
CA LEU A 3 1.46 10.73 15.98
C LEU A 3 1.29 10.55 14.45
N PRO A 4 0.68 11.51 13.73
CA PRO A 4 0.58 11.42 12.28
C PRO A 4 1.95 11.57 11.60
N VAL A 5 2.00 11.17 10.32
CA VAL A 5 3.13 11.44 9.43
C VAL A 5 2.90 12.78 8.72
N LEU A 6 3.85 13.70 8.81
CA LEU A 6 3.83 14.96 8.06
C LEU A 6 4.34 14.74 6.65
N ILE A 7 3.56 15.13 5.65
CA ILE A 7 3.96 15.19 4.25
C ILE A 7 4.03 16.66 3.84
N VAL A 8 5.19 17.10 3.37
CA VAL A 8 5.42 18.49 2.97
C VAL A 8 5.41 18.56 1.45
N GLY A 9 4.40 19.20 0.87
CA GLY A 9 4.17 19.35 -0.57
C GLY A 9 3.00 18.50 -1.08
N ALA A 10 2.00 19.14 -1.69
CA ALA A 10 0.85 18.50 -2.36
C ALA A 10 1.10 18.22 -3.85
N GLY A 11 2.36 18.08 -4.26
CA GLY A 11 2.70 17.60 -5.59
C GLY A 11 2.29 16.14 -5.78
N PRO A 12 2.50 15.57 -6.98
CA PRO A 12 2.02 14.23 -7.30
C PRO A 12 2.68 13.15 -6.44
N VAL A 13 3.95 13.35 -6.05
CA VAL A 13 4.66 12.44 -5.13
C VAL A 13 4.09 12.51 -3.72
N GLY A 14 3.80 13.71 -3.20
CA GLY A 14 3.20 13.90 -1.88
C GLY A 14 1.79 13.32 -1.79
N LEU A 15 0.95 13.60 -2.79
CA LEU A 15 -0.40 13.03 -2.89
C LEU A 15 -0.38 11.50 -3.05
N THR A 16 0.56 10.97 -3.84
CA THR A 16 0.75 9.50 -3.95
C THR A 16 1.15 8.90 -2.61
N THR A 17 2.10 9.53 -1.90
CA THR A 17 2.57 9.09 -0.59
C THR A 17 1.45 9.10 0.45
N ALA A 18 0.64 10.16 0.48
CA ALA A 18 -0.53 10.26 1.35
C ALA A 18 -1.52 9.14 1.09
N ASN A 19 -1.91 8.91 -0.17
CA ASN A 19 -2.83 7.83 -0.55
C ASN A 19 -2.28 6.45 -0.14
N LEU A 20 -0.99 6.19 -0.36
CA LEU A 20 -0.35 4.93 0.04
C LEU A 20 -0.33 4.71 1.56
N LEU A 21 -0.12 5.77 2.35
CA LEU A 21 -0.10 5.70 3.81
C LEU A 21 -1.50 5.53 4.41
N VAL A 22 -2.49 6.31 3.94
CA VAL A 22 -3.87 6.18 4.46
C VAL A 22 -4.49 4.84 4.09
N SER A 23 -4.16 4.27 2.91
CA SER A 23 -4.57 2.92 2.51
C SER A 23 -4.01 1.81 3.42
N ARG A 24 -3.05 2.16 4.29
CA ARG A 24 -2.40 1.30 5.29
C ARG A 24 -2.71 1.74 6.72
N ASP A 25 -3.79 2.50 6.91
CA ASP A 25 -4.25 3.01 8.20
C ASP A 25 -3.29 3.95 8.94
N VAL A 26 -2.32 4.55 8.24
CA VAL A 26 -1.41 5.55 8.84
C VAL A 26 -2.03 6.94 8.68
N PRO A 27 -2.28 7.68 9.77
CA PRO A 27 -2.77 9.05 9.70
C PRO A 27 -1.71 10.00 9.16
N VAL A 28 -2.12 10.90 8.25
CA VAL A 28 -1.25 11.86 7.58
C VAL A 28 -1.72 13.28 7.79
N LEU A 29 -0.77 14.19 8.00
CA LEU A 29 -0.94 15.62 7.86
C LEU A 29 -0.19 16.03 6.59
N LEU A 30 -0.90 16.45 5.54
CA LEU A 30 -0.32 16.95 4.31
C LEU A 30 -0.41 18.47 4.29
N VAL A 31 0.73 19.15 4.12
CA VAL A 31 0.80 20.61 4.05
C VAL A 31 1.34 21.06 2.70
N GLU A 32 0.75 22.11 2.15
CA GLU A 32 1.17 22.74 0.90
C GLU A 32 1.16 24.26 1.05
N ARG A 33 2.25 24.91 0.67
CA ARG A 33 2.40 26.37 0.82
C ARG A 33 1.50 27.14 -0.14
N ASN A 34 1.19 26.58 -1.30
CA ASN A 34 0.30 27.21 -2.27
C ASN A 34 -1.17 27.04 -1.85
N ALA A 35 -2.05 27.92 -2.33
CA ALA A 35 -3.49 27.85 -2.03
C ALA A 35 -4.19 26.65 -2.70
N THR A 36 -3.62 26.10 -3.76
CA THR A 36 -4.14 24.95 -4.51
C THR A 36 -3.00 24.07 -5.01
N THR A 37 -3.33 22.92 -5.59
CA THR A 37 -2.41 22.14 -6.43
C THR A 37 -1.89 22.99 -7.61
N SER A 38 -0.79 22.57 -8.22
CA SER A 38 -0.15 23.36 -9.26
C SER A 38 -0.85 23.17 -10.61
N ASP A 39 -1.11 24.26 -11.32
CA ASP A 39 -1.52 24.21 -12.73
C ASP A 39 -0.34 23.92 -13.68
N ASP A 40 0.89 23.84 -13.15
CA ASP A 40 2.06 23.47 -13.94
C ASP A 40 2.05 21.97 -14.27
N ALA A 41 1.65 21.64 -15.50
CA ALA A 41 1.92 20.31 -16.02
C ALA A 41 3.44 20.12 -16.19
N LYS A 42 4.15 19.49 -15.25
CA LYS A 42 5.59 19.22 -15.40
C LYS A 42 5.84 17.83 -15.99
N ALA A 43 5.06 16.85 -15.56
CA ALA A 43 5.04 15.50 -16.06
C ALA A 43 3.99 15.30 -17.17
N ILE A 44 4.36 14.47 -18.15
CA ILE A 44 3.55 14.18 -19.35
C ILE A 44 3.42 12.67 -19.62
N SER A 45 4.01 11.83 -18.77
CA SER A 45 3.98 10.39 -18.94
C SER A 45 4.05 9.63 -17.62
N LEU A 46 3.17 8.67 -17.44
CA LEU A 46 3.25 7.60 -16.44
C LEU A 46 3.86 6.34 -17.05
N ASP A 47 4.58 5.57 -16.25
CA ASP A 47 5.05 4.24 -16.64
C ASP A 47 4.27 3.12 -15.98
N ASP A 48 4.60 1.90 -16.39
CA ASP A 48 3.98 0.66 -15.99
C ASP A 48 4.01 0.42 -14.47
N GLU A 49 5.15 0.69 -13.83
CA GLU A 49 5.30 0.55 -12.38
C GLU A 49 4.50 1.60 -11.60
N SER A 50 4.39 2.82 -12.12
CA SER A 50 3.57 3.87 -11.49
C SER A 50 2.08 3.51 -11.58
N LEU A 51 1.61 3.01 -12.72
CA LEU A 51 0.24 2.50 -12.86
C LEU A 51 -0.02 1.30 -11.92
N ARG A 52 0.92 0.35 -11.85
CA ARG A 52 0.82 -0.77 -10.92
C ARG A 52 0.82 -0.32 -9.45
N THR A 53 1.54 0.75 -9.12
CA THR A 53 1.50 1.34 -7.77
C THR A 53 0.10 1.86 -7.44
N PHE A 54 -0.53 2.59 -8.35
CA PHE A 54 -1.92 3.06 -8.15
C PHE A 54 -2.93 1.90 -8.09
N ASP A 55 -2.67 0.80 -8.78
CA ASP A 55 -3.46 -0.42 -8.69
C ASP A 55 -3.46 -1.01 -7.26
N THR A 56 -2.31 -0.97 -6.57
CA THR A 56 -2.21 -1.48 -5.19
C THR A 56 -3.13 -0.78 -4.17
N ILE A 57 -3.66 0.39 -4.53
CA ILE A 57 -4.59 1.20 -3.74
C ILE A 57 -5.93 1.40 -4.44
N GLY A 58 -6.22 0.63 -5.49
CA GLY A 58 -7.52 0.66 -6.19
C GLY A 58 -7.77 1.92 -7.02
N LEU A 59 -6.72 2.67 -7.38
CA LEU A 59 -6.84 3.91 -8.16
C LEU A 59 -6.49 3.74 -9.65
N ALA A 60 -6.04 2.55 -10.08
CA ALA A 60 -5.59 2.32 -11.46
C ALA A 60 -6.66 2.68 -12.51
N ASP A 61 -7.90 2.23 -12.36
CA ASP A 61 -8.98 2.51 -13.32
C ASP A 61 -9.22 4.02 -13.48
N ARG A 62 -9.27 4.76 -12.36
CA ARG A 62 -9.41 6.22 -12.37
C ARG A 62 -8.21 6.93 -13.02
N VAL A 63 -7.01 6.38 -12.87
CA VAL A 63 -5.81 6.89 -13.56
C VAL A 63 -5.89 6.57 -15.05
N LEU A 64 -6.37 5.38 -15.42
CA LEU A 64 -6.49 4.98 -16.82
C LEU A 64 -7.46 5.87 -17.62
N ASP A 65 -8.50 6.39 -16.97
CA ASP A 65 -9.45 7.33 -17.58
C ASP A 65 -8.82 8.68 -17.99
N ILE A 66 -7.70 9.06 -17.37
CA ILE A 66 -7.00 10.33 -17.65
C ILE A 66 -5.73 10.16 -18.47
N VAL A 67 -5.33 8.93 -18.80
CA VAL A 67 -4.14 8.67 -19.64
C VAL A 67 -4.48 8.24 -21.06
N VAL A 68 -3.55 8.48 -21.97
CA VAL A 68 -3.50 7.82 -23.28
C VAL A 68 -2.52 6.65 -23.15
N PRO A 69 -2.99 5.40 -23.04
CA PRO A 69 -2.11 4.27 -22.72
C PRO A 69 -1.20 3.92 -23.88
N GLY A 70 -0.05 3.29 -23.63
CA GLY A 70 0.77 2.61 -24.65
C GLY A 70 1.24 3.49 -25.81
N THR A 71 1.53 4.77 -25.55
CA THR A 71 1.88 5.74 -26.58
C THR A 71 3.31 5.58 -27.06
N GLY A 72 4.24 5.23 -26.16
CA GLY A 72 5.64 5.12 -26.54
C GLY A 72 6.22 6.43 -27.08
N THR A 73 7.28 6.34 -27.89
CA THR A 73 7.96 7.52 -28.48
C THR A 73 8.51 7.20 -29.85
N ARG A 74 8.18 8.04 -30.83
CA ARG A 74 8.76 7.99 -32.17
C ARG A 74 9.94 8.96 -32.25
N TYR A 75 11.08 8.44 -32.70
CA TYR A 75 12.30 9.21 -32.89
C TYR A 75 12.47 9.55 -34.37
N PHE A 76 12.70 10.82 -34.67
CA PHE A 76 12.91 11.31 -36.02
C PHE A 76 14.38 11.72 -36.22
N ASP A 77 14.88 11.45 -37.42
CA ASP A 77 16.25 11.76 -37.81
C ASP A 77 16.46 13.27 -38.04
N ARG A 78 17.70 13.66 -38.37
CA ARG A 78 18.05 15.07 -38.59
C ARG A 78 17.29 15.75 -39.74
N LYS A 79 16.61 14.97 -40.59
CA LYS A 79 15.81 15.42 -41.74
C LYS A 79 14.30 15.26 -41.50
N GLY A 80 13.88 14.93 -40.28
CA GLY A 80 12.46 14.73 -39.93
C GLY A 80 11.88 13.40 -40.38
N ARG A 81 12.69 12.41 -40.77
CA ARG A 81 12.20 11.07 -41.15
C ARG A 81 12.17 10.16 -39.94
N SER A 82 11.10 9.39 -39.77
CA SER A 82 10.98 8.40 -38.70
C SER A 82 12.16 7.40 -38.73
N LEU A 83 12.83 7.22 -37.59
CA LEU A 83 13.87 6.20 -37.39
C LEU A 83 13.26 4.92 -36.84
N PHE A 84 12.59 5.03 -35.69
CA PHE A 84 11.93 3.92 -35.02
C PHE A 84 10.87 4.43 -34.04
N HIS A 85 10.00 3.52 -33.62
CA HIS A 85 9.04 3.73 -32.55
C HIS A 85 9.42 2.85 -31.36
N ALA A 86 9.67 3.49 -30.22
CA ALA A 86 9.88 2.83 -28.94
C ALA A 86 8.52 2.68 -28.25
N GLY A 87 7.89 1.52 -28.37
CA GLY A 87 6.58 1.23 -27.77
C GLY A 87 6.65 0.49 -26.44
N GLY A 88 7.82 -0.06 -26.09
CA GLY A 88 7.95 -1.02 -25.01
C GLY A 88 7.64 -2.45 -25.48
N PRO A 89 7.89 -3.47 -24.64
CA PRO A 89 7.54 -4.85 -24.93
C PRO A 89 6.02 -5.06 -24.86
N TRP A 90 5.50 -5.94 -25.71
CA TRP A 90 4.13 -6.43 -25.65
C TRP A 90 4.13 -7.97 -25.74
N PRO A 91 3.39 -8.70 -24.88
CA PRO A 91 2.60 -8.19 -23.75
C PRO A 91 3.45 -7.47 -22.70
N ALA A 92 2.84 -6.56 -21.95
CA ALA A 92 3.54 -5.75 -20.97
C ALA A 92 3.90 -6.59 -19.73
N ARG A 93 5.18 -6.58 -19.34
CA ARG A 93 5.69 -7.42 -18.25
C ARG A 93 5.01 -7.15 -16.89
N LEU A 94 4.63 -5.90 -16.62
CA LEU A 94 3.98 -5.49 -15.37
C LEU A 94 2.46 -5.28 -15.52
N GLY A 95 1.85 -5.77 -16.60
CA GLY A 95 0.41 -5.66 -16.86
C GLY A 95 -0.02 -4.33 -17.48
N TYR A 96 0.79 -3.27 -17.33
CA TYR A 96 0.52 -1.94 -17.88
C TYR A 96 1.56 -1.53 -18.93
N PRO A 97 1.20 -0.72 -19.96
CA PRO A 97 2.17 -0.24 -20.93
C PRO A 97 3.25 0.64 -20.28
N ILE A 98 4.49 0.59 -20.80
CA ILE A 98 5.65 1.31 -20.24
C ILE A 98 5.53 2.84 -20.33
N LYS A 99 4.70 3.37 -21.24
CA LYS A 99 4.59 4.81 -21.46
C LYS A 99 3.15 5.21 -21.76
N ASN A 100 2.58 6.05 -20.90
CA ASN A 100 1.17 6.45 -20.92
C ASN A 100 1.10 7.97 -20.74
N GLN A 101 0.65 8.70 -21.76
CA GLN A 101 0.62 10.17 -21.72
C GLN A 101 -0.51 10.66 -20.83
N PHE A 102 -0.32 11.75 -20.09
CA PHE A 102 -1.35 12.33 -19.22
C PHE A 102 -1.05 13.81 -18.94
N ALA A 103 -2.03 14.54 -18.41
CA ALA A 103 -1.79 15.87 -17.83
C ALA A 103 -1.66 15.77 -16.30
N GLN A 104 -0.54 16.27 -15.76
CA GLN A 104 -0.28 16.22 -14.31
C GLN A 104 -1.39 16.83 -13.44
N PRO A 105 -2.03 17.97 -13.78
CA PRO A 105 -3.12 18.51 -12.97
C PRO A 105 -4.32 17.55 -12.83
N GLU A 106 -4.61 16.73 -13.85
CA GLU A 106 -5.68 15.72 -13.79
C GLU A 106 -5.33 14.62 -12.78
N LEU A 107 -4.07 14.19 -12.74
CA LEU A 107 -3.60 13.20 -11.75
C LEU A 107 -3.63 13.78 -10.33
N GLU A 108 -3.12 14.99 -10.13
CA GLU A 108 -3.13 15.66 -8.82
C GLU A 108 -4.56 15.84 -8.30
N SER A 109 -5.48 16.32 -9.16
CA SER A 109 -6.89 16.48 -8.81
C SER A 109 -7.54 15.13 -8.43
N MET A 110 -7.26 14.06 -9.18
CA MET A 110 -7.77 12.72 -8.90
C MET A 110 -7.24 12.19 -7.56
N LEU A 111 -5.93 12.28 -7.31
CA LEU A 111 -5.30 11.81 -6.07
C LEU A 111 -5.73 12.62 -4.86
N LEU A 112 -5.87 13.93 -5.00
CA LEU A 112 -6.42 14.79 -3.96
C LEU A 112 -7.88 14.43 -3.68
N GLY A 113 -8.68 14.22 -4.74
CA GLY A 113 -10.07 13.79 -4.63
C GLY A 113 -10.25 12.44 -3.93
N ALA A 114 -9.27 11.53 -4.02
CA ALA A 114 -9.28 10.26 -3.28
C ALA A 114 -8.97 10.42 -1.78
N LEU A 115 -8.34 11.52 -1.38
CA LEU A 115 -8.04 11.85 0.02
C LEU A 115 -9.09 12.76 0.67
N ARG A 116 -9.88 13.49 -0.14
CA ARG A 116 -10.97 14.34 0.35
C ARG A 116 -11.90 13.50 1.23
N ASP A 117 -12.20 14.04 2.40
CA ASP A 117 -13.07 13.43 3.41
C ASP A 117 -12.57 12.10 4.01
N HIS A 118 -11.33 11.68 3.70
CA HIS A 118 -10.76 10.49 4.32
C HIS A 118 -10.43 10.78 5.79
N PRO A 119 -10.94 10.00 6.76
CA PRO A 119 -10.86 10.32 8.21
C PRO A 119 -9.43 10.36 8.76
N ARG A 120 -8.47 9.79 8.02
CA ARG A 120 -7.03 9.75 8.36
C ARG A 120 -6.19 10.77 7.59
N ALA A 121 -6.78 11.64 6.77
CA ALA A 121 -6.07 12.63 5.98
C ALA A 121 -6.46 14.05 6.42
N ASP A 122 -5.53 14.79 7.02
CA ASP A 122 -5.64 16.23 7.25
C ASP A 122 -4.82 16.95 6.17
N ILE A 123 -5.48 17.72 5.30
CA ILE A 123 -4.84 18.37 4.15
C ILE A 123 -4.98 19.88 4.29
N ARG A 124 -3.86 20.59 4.33
CA ARG A 124 -3.80 22.04 4.55
C ARG A 124 -3.03 22.74 3.44
N PHE A 125 -3.76 23.40 2.56
CA PHE A 125 -3.20 24.37 1.60
C PHE A 125 -2.92 25.71 2.30
N GLY A 126 -2.14 26.59 1.66
CA GLY A 126 -1.70 27.84 2.26
C GLY A 126 -0.89 27.67 3.55
N THR A 127 -0.29 26.49 3.74
CA THR A 127 0.42 26.11 4.97
C THR A 127 1.87 25.73 4.64
N GLU A 128 2.82 26.51 5.13
CA GLU A 128 4.25 26.34 4.85
C GLU A 128 5.00 25.76 6.04
N LEU A 129 5.89 24.78 5.81
CA LEU A 129 6.85 24.35 6.82
C LEU A 129 7.96 25.40 6.96
N VAL A 130 8.18 25.90 8.17
CA VAL A 130 9.18 26.94 8.45
C VAL A 130 10.42 26.39 9.17
N SER A 131 10.23 25.48 10.12
CA SER A 131 11.34 24.88 10.88
C SER A 131 11.01 23.48 11.39
N LEU A 132 12.05 22.73 11.70
CA LEU A 132 11.99 21.37 12.24
C LEU A 132 12.91 21.25 13.44
N ALA A 133 12.43 20.60 14.51
CA ALA A 133 13.25 20.15 15.63
C ALA A 133 13.02 18.65 15.84
N GLN A 134 14.07 17.85 15.75
CA GLN A 134 13.98 16.41 15.99
C GLN A 134 14.17 16.12 17.48
N GLU A 135 13.27 15.32 18.04
CA GLU A 135 13.29 14.89 19.44
C GLU A 135 13.29 13.34 19.53
N ALA A 136 13.46 12.80 20.73
CA ALA A 136 13.38 11.36 20.94
C ALA A 136 11.95 10.87 20.61
N GLY A 137 11.81 10.09 19.53
CA GLY A 137 10.54 9.50 19.14
C GLY A 137 9.64 10.34 18.22
N GLN A 138 9.96 11.61 17.97
CA GLN A 138 9.08 12.52 17.21
C GLN A 138 9.86 13.66 16.52
N VAL A 139 9.16 14.44 15.71
CA VAL A 139 9.63 15.71 15.14
C VAL A 139 8.61 16.80 15.47
N ILE A 140 9.09 17.93 15.98
CA ILE A 140 8.28 19.14 16.15
C ILE A 140 8.44 19.99 14.89
N ALA A 141 7.35 20.12 14.13
CA ALA A 141 7.28 20.92 12.91
C ALA A 141 6.60 22.26 13.20
N CYS A 142 7.22 23.36 12.77
CA CYS A 142 6.61 24.68 12.80
C CYS A 142 5.97 24.98 11.44
N LEU A 143 4.65 25.14 11.44
CA LEU A 143 3.84 25.40 10.25
C LEU A 143 3.31 26.84 10.29
N ARG A 144 3.40 27.55 9.17
CA ARG A 144 2.87 28.91 9.00
C ARG A 144 1.66 28.92 8.09
N SER A 145 0.58 29.55 8.53
CA SER A 145 -0.63 29.82 7.74
C SER A 145 -1.16 31.22 8.09
N ASP A 146 -1.45 32.05 7.08
CA ASP A 146 -2.01 33.41 7.23
C ASP A 146 -1.37 34.22 8.38
N GLU A 147 -0.02 34.29 8.38
CA GLU A 147 0.85 34.94 9.39
C GLU A 147 0.90 34.29 10.79
N THR A 148 0.19 33.20 11.01
CA THR A 148 0.21 32.46 12.29
C THR A 148 1.15 31.26 12.20
N ASN A 149 2.05 31.13 13.18
CA ASN A 149 2.90 29.95 13.33
C ASN A 149 2.28 28.98 14.37
N ALA A 150 2.19 27.71 14.02
CA ALA A 150 1.74 26.64 14.91
C ALA A 150 2.79 25.51 14.96
N GLN A 151 3.06 24.99 16.15
CA GLN A 151 3.90 23.81 16.32
C GLN A 151 3.05 22.54 16.35
N VAL A 152 3.47 21.51 15.61
CA VAL A 152 2.80 20.21 15.56
C VAL A 152 3.83 19.11 15.76
N ALA A 153 3.56 18.19 16.69
CA ALA A 153 4.35 16.99 16.89
C ALA A 153 3.91 15.89 15.91
N VAL A 154 4.86 15.29 15.19
CA VAL A 154 4.63 14.26 14.18
C VAL A 154 5.64 13.12 14.30
N SER A 155 5.31 11.92 13.84
CA SER A 155 6.21 10.76 13.95
C SER A 155 7.36 10.81 12.94
N TRP A 156 7.09 11.29 11.73
CA TRP A 156 8.05 11.45 10.64
C TRP A 156 7.68 12.63 9.75
N VAL A 157 8.67 13.19 9.05
CA VAL A 157 8.50 14.24 8.05
C VAL A 157 8.97 13.72 6.68
N LEU A 158 8.08 13.74 5.71
CA LEU A 158 8.33 13.30 4.33
C LEU A 158 8.36 14.52 3.41
N GLY A 159 9.55 14.93 2.99
CA GLY A 159 9.80 16.02 2.05
C GLY A 159 9.44 15.62 0.62
N CYS A 160 8.29 16.09 0.16
CA CYS A 160 7.74 15.94 -1.20
C CYS A 160 7.59 17.32 -1.90
N ASP A 161 8.34 18.31 -1.42
CA ASP A 161 8.23 19.75 -1.69
C ASP A 161 9.12 20.22 -2.87
N GLY A 162 9.53 19.27 -3.70
CA GLY A 162 10.14 19.51 -5.01
C GLY A 162 11.60 19.95 -4.97
N GLY A 163 12.09 20.46 -6.11
CA GLY A 163 13.51 20.78 -6.30
C GLY A 163 14.09 21.82 -5.33
N ARG A 164 13.25 22.69 -4.76
CA ARG A 164 13.60 23.67 -3.72
C ARG A 164 13.04 23.25 -2.36
N SER A 165 13.30 21.99 -2.00
CA SER A 165 12.79 21.37 -0.78
C SER A 165 13.26 22.12 0.47
N THR A 166 12.30 22.64 1.23
CA THR A 166 12.50 23.21 2.55
C THR A 166 12.92 22.13 3.54
N VAL A 167 12.37 20.91 3.44
CA VAL A 167 12.79 19.78 4.30
C VAL A 167 14.28 19.47 4.11
N ARG A 168 14.75 19.44 2.86
CA ARG A 168 16.16 19.22 2.54
C ARG A 168 17.06 20.33 3.10
N GLU A 169 16.66 21.59 2.94
CA GLU A 169 17.40 22.74 3.47
C GLU A 169 17.49 22.72 5.00
N LEU A 170 16.35 22.50 5.68
CA LEU A 170 16.27 22.45 7.15
C LEU A 170 17.03 21.26 7.77
N THR A 171 17.24 20.20 7.01
CA THR A 171 18.03 19.02 7.44
C THR A 171 19.50 19.11 7.03
N GLY A 172 19.93 20.18 6.35
CA GLY A 172 21.32 20.40 5.94
C GLY A 172 21.82 19.43 4.87
N ILE A 173 20.92 18.86 4.07
CA ILE A 173 21.28 17.86 3.06
C ILE A 173 21.64 18.55 1.74
N ASN A 174 22.86 18.32 1.25
CA ASN A 174 23.32 18.82 -0.05
C ASN A 174 22.85 17.93 -1.21
N MET A 175 23.00 18.43 -2.45
CA MET A 175 22.80 17.64 -3.66
C MET A 175 24.04 17.69 -4.55
N THR A 176 24.44 16.52 -5.06
CA THR A 176 25.57 16.36 -5.98
C THR A 176 25.07 16.16 -7.40
N GLY A 177 25.68 16.85 -8.37
CA GLY A 177 25.41 16.65 -9.80
C GLY A 177 25.74 17.86 -10.67
N VAL A 178 25.01 18.00 -11.79
CA VAL A 178 25.25 19.05 -12.79
C VAL A 178 23.96 19.82 -13.05
N SER A 179 24.05 21.14 -13.07
CA SER A 179 22.99 22.03 -13.58
C SER A 179 23.27 22.37 -15.03
N HIS A 180 22.26 22.24 -15.89
CA HIS A 180 22.38 22.51 -17.33
C HIS A 180 21.94 23.94 -17.61
N GLU A 181 22.73 24.68 -18.39
CA GLU A 181 22.45 26.10 -18.68
C GLU A 181 21.54 26.28 -19.89
N GLU A 182 21.32 25.23 -20.70
CA GLU A 182 20.51 25.34 -21.92
C GLU A 182 19.02 25.61 -21.60
N PRO A 183 18.46 26.75 -22.05
CA PRO A 183 17.06 27.07 -21.80
C PRO A 183 16.14 26.35 -22.80
N TRP A 184 15.09 25.73 -22.28
CA TRP A 184 14.03 25.09 -23.06
C TRP A 184 12.71 25.83 -22.86
N LEU A 185 12.09 26.22 -23.97
CA LEU A 185 10.71 26.70 -23.98
C LEU A 185 9.78 25.48 -23.97
N VAL A 186 8.91 25.40 -22.97
CA VAL A 186 7.81 24.44 -22.89
C VAL A 186 6.50 25.19 -23.07
N VAL A 187 5.68 24.78 -24.03
CA VAL A 187 4.36 25.35 -24.31
C VAL A 187 3.32 24.24 -24.28
N ASP A 188 2.36 24.36 -23.37
CA ASP A 188 1.17 23.51 -23.32
C ASP A 188 0.03 24.24 -24.02
N THR A 189 -0.61 23.55 -24.97
CA THR A 189 -1.61 24.13 -25.86
C THR A 189 -2.87 23.27 -25.96
N THR A 190 -3.98 23.89 -26.37
CA THR A 190 -5.26 23.23 -26.68
C THR A 190 -5.64 23.38 -28.16
N GLY A 191 -6.70 22.67 -28.59
CA GLY A 191 -7.20 22.69 -29.96
C GLY A 191 -6.19 22.15 -30.98
N ASP A 192 -5.29 21.27 -30.55
CA ASP A 192 -4.27 20.66 -31.38
C ASP A 192 -4.82 19.58 -32.30
N THR A 193 -4.24 19.50 -33.51
CA THR A 193 -4.67 18.57 -34.56
C THR A 193 -3.81 17.31 -34.65
N HIS A 194 -2.75 17.19 -33.84
CA HIS A 194 -1.96 15.95 -33.80
C HIS A 194 -2.83 14.80 -33.27
N ASP A 195 -3.02 13.78 -34.11
CA ASP A 195 -3.79 12.56 -33.81
C ASP A 195 -2.89 11.37 -33.42
N GLN A 196 -1.58 11.60 -33.33
CA GLN A 196 -0.63 10.52 -33.10
C GLN A 196 -0.62 10.09 -31.64
N ARG A 197 -0.84 8.79 -31.44
CA ARG A 197 -0.71 8.12 -30.13
C ARG A 197 0.76 7.81 -29.81
N TYR A 198 1.64 8.81 -29.86
CA TYR A 198 3.05 8.72 -29.42
C TYR A 198 3.67 10.09 -29.19
N GLY A 199 4.66 10.16 -28.29
CA GLY A 199 5.55 11.32 -28.22
C GLY A 199 6.49 11.37 -29.44
N MET A 200 6.84 12.57 -29.90
CA MET A 200 7.66 12.81 -31.09
C MET A 200 8.95 13.52 -30.68
N HIS A 201 10.08 12.86 -30.88
CA HIS A 201 11.40 13.43 -30.62
C HIS A 201 12.08 13.76 -31.95
N HIS A 202 12.09 15.03 -32.32
CA HIS A 202 12.71 15.52 -33.55
C HIS A 202 14.18 15.85 -33.31
N GLY A 203 15.06 14.96 -33.77
CA GLY A 203 16.51 15.09 -33.65
C GLY A 203 17.16 16.06 -34.65
N ASN A 204 16.49 17.17 -34.99
CA ASN A 204 17.01 18.20 -35.90
C ASN A 204 18.10 19.02 -35.19
N PRO A 205 19.36 19.02 -35.67
CA PRO A 205 20.44 19.74 -34.99
C PRO A 205 20.31 21.27 -35.05
N ALA A 206 19.48 21.82 -35.94
CA ALA A 206 19.22 23.27 -35.97
C ALA A 206 18.31 23.71 -34.81
N ARG A 207 17.35 22.86 -34.43
CA ARG A 207 16.48 23.04 -33.29
C ARG A 207 15.86 21.69 -32.89
N PRO A 208 16.42 21.02 -31.88
CA PRO A 208 15.76 19.88 -31.26
C PRO A 208 14.36 20.25 -30.78
N THR A 209 13.38 19.41 -31.10
CA THR A 209 11.98 19.65 -30.76
C THR A 209 11.36 18.38 -30.20
N VAL A 210 10.57 18.52 -29.13
CA VAL A 210 9.71 17.46 -28.60
C VAL A 210 8.26 17.88 -28.77
N ILE A 211 7.42 16.98 -29.27
CA ILE A 211 5.98 17.19 -29.38
C ILE A 211 5.28 16.01 -28.72
N VAL A 212 4.41 16.29 -27.77
CA VAL A 212 3.69 15.26 -27.00
C VAL A 212 2.21 15.58 -27.08
N ALA A 213 1.55 14.92 -28.05
CA ALA A 213 0.10 14.95 -28.16
C ALA A 213 -0.53 14.31 -26.92
N GLY A 214 -1.59 14.92 -26.42
CA GLY A 214 -2.37 14.47 -25.28
C GLY A 214 -3.85 14.29 -25.63
N ARG A 215 -4.68 14.10 -24.62
CA ARG A 215 -6.13 13.90 -24.77
C ARG A 215 -6.85 15.24 -25.02
N GLY A 216 -7.97 15.20 -25.73
CA GLY A 216 -8.86 16.37 -25.87
C GLY A 216 -8.25 17.54 -26.64
N GLY A 217 -7.35 17.28 -27.58
CA GLY A 217 -6.66 18.33 -28.35
C GLY A 217 -5.58 19.07 -27.54
N ARG A 218 -5.18 18.56 -26.36
CA ARG A 218 -4.00 19.07 -25.65
C ARG A 218 -2.71 18.62 -26.33
N CYS A 219 -1.72 19.49 -26.40
CA CYS A 219 -0.40 19.13 -26.90
C CYS A 219 0.70 19.96 -26.23
N ARG A 220 1.79 19.29 -25.84
CA ARG A 220 3.02 19.94 -25.38
C ARG A 220 4.03 20.06 -26.50
N TYR A 221 4.58 21.26 -26.64
CA TYR A 221 5.75 21.54 -27.46
C TYR A 221 6.94 21.92 -26.58
N GLU A 222 8.10 21.33 -26.85
CA GLU A 222 9.35 21.71 -26.20
C GLU A 222 10.40 22.08 -27.25
N PHE A 223 10.98 23.27 -27.11
CA PHE A 223 12.00 23.79 -28.01
C PHE A 223 13.26 24.15 -27.23
N LEU A 224 14.41 23.67 -27.70
CA LEU A 224 15.68 24.25 -27.28
C LEU A 224 15.75 25.69 -27.82
N LEU A 225 15.94 26.67 -26.94
CA LEU A 225 16.11 28.06 -27.32
C LEU A 225 17.54 28.33 -27.78
N GLN A 226 17.66 29.19 -28.80
CA GLN A 226 18.95 29.69 -29.28
C GLN A 226 19.37 30.92 -28.46
N PRO A 227 20.67 31.27 -28.44
CA PRO A 227 21.14 32.47 -27.75
C PRO A 227 20.35 33.71 -28.18
N GLY A 228 19.85 34.47 -27.20
CA GLY A 228 19.04 35.68 -27.42
C GLY A 228 17.53 35.46 -27.57
N GLU A 229 17.03 34.23 -27.60
CA GLU A 229 15.59 33.95 -27.70
C GLU A 229 14.86 33.91 -26.35
N GLY A 230 15.57 34.04 -25.23
CA GLY A 230 15.01 34.05 -23.88
C GLY A 230 15.97 33.51 -22.83
N ALA A 231 15.70 33.83 -21.57
CA ALA A 231 16.45 33.34 -20.43
C ALA A 231 15.60 32.42 -19.54
N ALA A 232 16.23 31.51 -18.80
CA ALA A 232 15.53 30.69 -17.82
C ALA A 232 14.73 31.56 -16.83
N ARG A 233 13.50 31.15 -16.51
CA ARG A 233 12.58 31.88 -15.61
C ARG A 233 12.09 33.25 -16.14
N SER A 234 12.38 33.60 -17.40
CA SER A 234 11.71 34.72 -18.06
C SER A 234 10.36 34.29 -18.63
N THR A 235 9.43 35.23 -18.75
CA THR A 235 8.14 34.98 -19.40
C THR A 235 8.35 35.00 -20.91
N PRO A 236 8.04 33.90 -21.64
CA PRO A 236 8.19 33.88 -23.08
C PRO A 236 7.17 34.80 -23.75
N ASP A 237 7.60 35.59 -24.74
CA ASP A 237 6.68 36.41 -25.51
C ASP A 237 5.83 35.55 -26.48
N PHE A 238 4.62 36.02 -26.80
CA PHE A 238 3.71 35.27 -27.68
C PHE A 238 4.21 35.22 -29.14
N ALA A 239 5.04 36.17 -29.57
CA ALA A 239 5.61 36.19 -30.91
C ALA A 239 6.63 35.05 -31.11
N LEU A 240 7.43 34.74 -30.09
CA LEU A 240 8.35 33.62 -29.99
C LEU A 240 7.59 32.31 -30.06
N ILE A 241 6.52 32.17 -29.26
CA ILE A 241 5.64 31.00 -29.27
C ILE A 241 5.08 30.80 -30.70
N THR A 242 4.47 31.83 -31.27
CA THR A 242 3.89 31.78 -32.62
C THR A 242 4.93 31.38 -33.67
N ARG A 243 6.12 31.99 -33.63
CA ARG A 243 7.21 31.70 -34.58
C ARG A 243 7.71 30.27 -34.47
N LEU A 244 7.86 29.72 -33.26
CA LEU A 244 8.36 28.37 -33.05
C LEU A 244 7.31 27.29 -33.35
N LEU A 245 6.03 27.58 -33.15
CA LEU A 245 4.93 26.67 -33.47
C LEU A 245 4.51 26.69 -34.95
N ALA A 246 4.77 27.77 -35.69
CA ALA A 246 4.36 27.96 -37.09
C ALA A 246 4.64 26.76 -38.03
N PRO A 247 5.76 26.00 -37.90
CA PRO A 247 5.99 24.81 -38.73
C PRO A 247 5.01 23.65 -38.47
N TYR A 248 4.32 23.66 -37.33
CA TYR A 248 3.46 22.57 -36.86
C TYR A 248 1.98 22.97 -36.88
N ARG A 249 1.66 24.21 -36.51
CA ARG A 249 0.29 24.75 -36.53
C ARG A 249 0.26 26.27 -36.39
N ALA A 250 -0.86 26.88 -36.78
CA ALA A 250 -1.23 28.20 -36.31
C ALA A 250 -1.73 28.13 -34.85
N ILE A 251 -1.47 29.17 -34.07
CA ILE A 251 -1.81 29.25 -32.64
C ILE A 251 -2.36 30.64 -32.32
N THR A 252 -3.35 30.70 -31.43
CA THR A 252 -3.91 31.92 -30.84
C THR A 252 -3.53 32.01 -29.36
N LEU A 253 -3.63 33.19 -28.76
CA LEU A 253 -3.22 33.37 -27.36
C LEU A 253 -4.07 32.53 -26.41
N GLU A 254 -5.37 32.41 -26.72
CA GLU A 254 -6.36 31.65 -25.95
C GLU A 254 -6.10 30.13 -25.97
N GLN A 255 -5.33 29.65 -26.94
CA GLN A 255 -4.95 28.24 -27.05
C GLN A 255 -3.69 27.89 -26.26
N VAL A 256 -3.01 28.86 -25.66
CA VAL A 256 -1.84 28.63 -24.80
C VAL A 256 -2.33 28.47 -23.36
N GLU A 257 -2.37 27.23 -22.86
CA GLU A 257 -2.66 26.97 -21.45
C GLU A 257 -1.49 27.43 -20.57
N ARG A 258 -0.26 27.24 -21.07
CA ARG A 258 0.96 27.55 -20.31
C ARG A 258 2.17 27.70 -21.22
N ALA A 259 3.05 28.65 -20.91
CA ALA A 259 4.34 28.79 -21.57
C ALA A 259 5.43 29.21 -20.58
N THR A 260 6.58 28.53 -20.60
CA THR A 260 7.64 28.72 -19.61
C THR A 260 9.00 28.34 -20.16
N ILE A 261 10.06 28.99 -19.67
CA ILE A 261 11.44 28.71 -20.04
C ILE A 261 12.17 28.12 -18.84
N TYR A 262 12.51 26.83 -18.93
CA TYR A 262 13.22 26.10 -17.87
C TYR A 262 14.68 25.79 -18.24
N THR A 263 15.50 25.71 -17.21
CA THR A 263 16.75 24.95 -17.22
C THR A 263 16.57 23.68 -16.41
N PHE A 264 17.36 22.66 -16.71
CA PHE A 264 17.25 21.36 -16.07
C PHE A 264 18.40 21.11 -15.12
N ASN A 265 18.12 20.42 -14.02
CA ASN A 265 19.14 19.92 -13.11
C ASN A 265 19.27 18.41 -13.26
N SER A 266 20.48 17.90 -13.05
CA SER A 266 20.81 16.48 -12.97
C SER A 266 21.55 16.25 -11.65
N VAL A 267 20.80 16.31 -10.55
CA VAL A 267 21.36 16.28 -9.19
C VAL A 267 20.63 15.25 -8.32
N VAL A 268 21.35 14.69 -7.36
CA VAL A 268 20.83 13.72 -6.39
C VAL A 268 21.27 14.16 -4.98
N ALA A 269 20.36 14.10 -4.02
CA ALA A 269 20.64 14.39 -2.63
C ALA A 269 21.69 13.43 -2.05
N ASP A 270 22.56 13.97 -1.21
CA ASP A 270 23.70 13.23 -0.65
C ASP A 270 23.30 12.25 0.44
N GLN A 271 22.12 12.42 1.02
CA GLN A 271 21.44 11.53 1.96
C GLN A 271 19.92 11.66 1.72
N TRP A 272 19.17 10.59 1.92
CA TRP A 272 17.71 10.57 1.69
C TRP A 272 16.92 10.45 2.99
N ARG A 273 17.60 10.15 4.11
CA ARG A 273 17.07 10.13 5.47
C ARG A 273 18.02 10.88 6.41
N SER A 274 17.48 11.77 7.22
CA SER A 274 18.16 12.40 8.37
C SER A 274 17.27 12.23 9.60
N GLY A 275 17.58 11.22 10.42
CA GLY A 275 16.75 10.83 11.56
C GLY A 275 15.33 10.46 11.14
N ARG A 276 14.34 11.27 11.52
CA ARG A 276 12.92 11.10 11.20
C ARG A 276 12.44 11.93 10.01
N CYS A 277 13.35 12.60 9.30
CA CYS A 277 13.05 13.35 8.09
C CYS A 277 13.55 12.59 6.85
N LEU A 278 12.71 12.40 5.84
CA LEU A 278 13.04 11.66 4.61
C LEU A 278 12.65 12.46 3.36
N LEU A 279 13.42 12.31 2.27
CA LEU A 279 13.19 13.04 1.01
C LEU A 279 12.68 12.09 -0.08
N LEU A 280 11.70 12.54 -0.87
CA LEU A 280 11.12 11.78 -2.00
C LEU A 280 10.99 12.64 -3.27
N GLY A 281 11.09 12.01 -4.43
CA GLY A 281 10.93 12.70 -5.71
C GLY A 281 11.95 13.82 -5.93
N ASP A 282 11.50 14.94 -6.50
CA ASP A 282 12.37 16.08 -6.82
C ASP A 282 13.10 16.70 -5.61
N ALA A 283 12.63 16.46 -4.38
CA ALA A 283 13.35 16.83 -3.17
C ALA A 283 14.66 16.04 -3.00
N ALA A 284 14.66 14.78 -3.44
CA ALA A 284 15.77 13.84 -3.38
C ALA A 284 16.56 13.72 -4.69
N HIS A 285 15.95 13.89 -5.86
CA HIS A 285 16.63 13.79 -7.16
C HIS A 285 15.90 14.59 -8.23
N MET A 286 16.64 15.43 -8.95
CA MET A 286 16.14 16.18 -10.10
C MET A 286 16.80 15.66 -11.37
N MET A 287 16.00 15.49 -12.42
CA MET A 287 16.48 15.00 -13.71
C MET A 287 15.87 15.75 -14.90
N PRO A 288 16.56 15.79 -16.05
CA PRO A 288 16.01 16.34 -17.28
C PRO A 288 14.76 15.55 -17.75
N PRO A 289 13.77 16.21 -18.38
CA PRO A 289 12.49 15.60 -18.71
C PRO A 289 12.55 14.66 -19.91
N PHE A 290 13.70 14.53 -20.60
CA PHE A 290 13.83 13.80 -21.87
C PHE A 290 13.41 12.33 -21.82
N ALA A 291 13.48 11.69 -20.65
CA ALA A 291 13.03 10.32 -20.46
C ALA A 291 11.61 10.23 -19.85
N GLY A 292 11.04 11.35 -19.37
CA GLY A 292 9.78 11.39 -18.65
C GLY A 292 9.83 10.63 -17.32
N GLN A 293 10.94 10.73 -16.56
CA GLN A 293 11.23 9.83 -15.44
C GLN A 293 11.20 10.47 -14.05
N GLY A 294 11.15 11.79 -13.92
CA GLY A 294 11.15 12.48 -12.62
C GLY A 294 9.99 12.01 -11.73
N LEU A 295 8.76 12.24 -12.18
CA LEU A 295 7.55 11.83 -11.47
C LEU A 295 7.49 10.31 -11.23
N ASN A 296 7.78 9.50 -12.26
CA ASN A 296 7.76 8.04 -12.14
C ASN A 296 8.82 7.52 -11.15
N SER A 297 9.96 8.21 -10.99
CA SER A 297 10.95 7.86 -9.98
C SER A 297 10.46 8.24 -8.57
N GLY A 298 9.79 9.38 -8.43
CA GLY A 298 9.14 9.79 -7.17
C GLY A 298 7.99 8.88 -6.73
N VAL A 299 7.16 8.38 -7.67
CA VAL A 299 6.12 7.39 -7.37
C VAL A 299 6.73 6.08 -6.84
N ARG A 300 7.85 5.63 -7.41
CA ARG A 300 8.60 4.48 -6.88
C ARG A 300 9.16 4.72 -5.49
N ASP A 301 9.62 5.94 -5.21
CA ASP A 301 10.08 6.30 -3.87
C ASP A 301 8.93 6.21 -2.86
N ALA A 302 7.76 6.75 -3.20
CA ALA A 302 6.57 6.67 -2.39
C ALA A 302 6.13 5.21 -2.16
N ALA A 303 6.08 4.41 -3.23
CA ALA A 303 5.75 2.98 -3.17
C ALA A 303 6.70 2.21 -2.25
N ASN A 304 7.99 2.52 -2.29
CA ASN A 304 9.01 1.87 -1.49
C ASN A 304 8.99 2.29 -0.02
N LEU A 305 8.77 3.58 0.26
CA LEU A 305 8.85 4.11 1.62
C LEU A 305 7.56 3.93 2.40
N ALA A 306 6.39 4.09 1.77
CA ALA A 306 5.11 4.14 2.48
C ALA A 306 4.80 2.87 3.26
N TRP A 307 5.07 1.69 2.69
CA TRP A 307 4.86 0.43 3.42
C TRP A 307 5.82 0.27 4.59
N LYS A 308 7.09 0.73 4.44
CA LYS A 308 8.08 0.68 5.51
C LYS A 308 7.69 1.59 6.68
N ILE A 309 7.24 2.80 6.37
CA ILE A 309 6.70 3.72 7.38
C ILE A 309 5.49 3.09 8.08
N ALA A 310 4.58 2.44 7.34
CA ALA A 310 3.44 1.77 7.95
C ALA A 310 3.86 0.64 8.90
N GLU A 311 4.80 -0.22 8.50
CA GLU A 311 5.30 -1.30 9.37
C GLU A 311 5.91 -0.76 10.67
N VAL A 312 6.67 0.33 10.60
CA VAL A 312 7.27 0.96 11.79
C VAL A 312 6.22 1.69 12.63
N TRP A 313 5.29 2.43 12.00
CA TRP A 313 4.23 3.18 12.67
C TRP A 313 3.28 2.27 13.46
N HIS A 314 2.96 1.10 12.90
CA HIS A 314 2.16 0.06 13.57
C HIS A 314 2.94 -0.74 14.62
N GLY A 315 4.23 -0.47 14.82
CA GLY A 315 5.08 -1.22 15.74
C GLY A 315 5.33 -2.66 15.30
N ARG A 316 5.17 -2.98 14.02
CA ARG A 316 5.49 -4.29 13.46
C ARG A 316 6.98 -4.44 13.14
N ALA A 317 7.69 -3.35 12.89
CA ALA A 317 9.13 -3.40 12.64
C ALA A 317 9.96 -2.22 13.15
N GLY A 318 11.25 -2.50 13.31
CA GLY A 318 12.30 -1.57 13.71
C GLY A 318 12.52 -0.45 12.71
N GLU A 319 12.95 0.71 13.20
CA GLU A 319 13.28 1.85 12.33
C GLU A 319 14.43 1.56 11.36
N GLN A 320 15.21 0.50 11.60
CA GLN A 320 16.25 0.01 10.69
C GLN A 320 15.66 -0.35 9.32
N LEU A 321 14.37 -0.71 9.25
CA LEU A 321 13.68 -0.93 7.99
C LEU A 321 13.68 0.33 7.12
N LEU A 322 13.57 1.52 7.71
CA LEU A 322 13.55 2.77 6.95
C LEU A 322 14.93 3.09 6.33
N ASP A 323 16.03 2.57 6.87
CA ASP A 323 17.38 2.74 6.28
C ASP A 323 17.53 2.00 4.94
N THR A 324 16.67 1.00 4.70
CA THR A 324 16.65 0.29 3.41
C THR A 324 16.10 1.15 2.28
N TYR A 325 15.37 2.25 2.57
CA TYR A 325 14.82 3.14 1.54
C TYR A 325 15.90 3.76 0.66
N GLU A 326 16.91 4.39 1.28
CA GLU A 326 17.98 5.03 0.52
C GLU A 326 18.80 4.02 -0.28
N SER A 327 19.20 2.93 0.37
CA SER A 327 20.05 1.91 -0.26
C SER A 327 19.37 1.18 -1.43
N GLU A 328 18.04 1.05 -1.40
CA GLU A 328 17.26 0.48 -2.52
C GLU A 328 17.06 1.48 -3.66
N ARG A 329 16.77 2.75 -3.35
CA ARG A 329 16.26 3.72 -4.33
C ARG A 329 17.34 4.58 -4.97
N ARG A 330 18.34 5.02 -4.20
CA ARG A 330 19.30 6.06 -4.61
C ARG A 330 20.12 5.66 -5.84
N SER A 331 20.58 4.40 -5.89
CA SER A 331 21.41 3.90 -6.99
C SER A 331 20.66 3.93 -8.33
N HIS A 332 19.40 3.49 -8.34
CA HIS A 332 18.54 3.51 -9.51
C HIS A 332 18.16 4.95 -9.90
N ALA A 333 17.78 5.80 -8.94
CA ALA A 333 17.48 7.20 -9.22
C ALA A 333 18.68 7.93 -9.86
N ALA A 334 19.89 7.73 -9.31
CA ALA A 334 21.12 8.29 -9.88
C ALA A 334 21.43 7.73 -11.29
N ALA A 335 21.17 6.44 -11.53
CA ALA A 335 21.29 5.85 -12.87
C ALA A 335 20.30 6.47 -13.85
N MET A 336 19.07 6.74 -13.40
CA MET A 336 18.03 7.37 -14.22
C MET A 336 18.32 8.85 -14.51
N VAL A 337 18.88 9.59 -13.55
CA VAL A 337 19.37 10.97 -13.74
C VAL A 337 20.44 11.00 -14.84
N ARG A 338 21.49 10.16 -14.72
CA ARG A 338 22.56 10.05 -15.72
C ARG A 338 22.02 9.64 -17.09
N PHE A 339 21.10 8.68 -17.12
CA PHE A 339 20.46 8.23 -18.35
C PHE A 339 19.68 9.35 -19.03
N SER A 340 18.86 10.10 -18.28
CA SER A 340 18.05 11.19 -18.80
C SER A 340 18.90 12.32 -19.39
N ALA A 341 20.00 12.68 -18.72
CA ALA A 341 20.98 13.63 -19.24
C ALA A 341 21.63 13.14 -20.54
N ARG A 342 22.10 11.88 -20.57
CA ARG A 342 22.73 11.27 -21.76
C ARG A 342 21.76 11.16 -22.94
N LEU A 343 20.50 10.82 -22.68
CA LEU A 343 19.46 10.74 -23.71
C LEU A 343 19.26 12.11 -24.35
N GLY A 344 19.22 13.18 -23.56
CA GLY A 344 19.22 14.57 -24.03
C GLY A 344 20.41 14.87 -24.96
N THR A 345 21.64 14.58 -24.52
CA THR A 345 22.84 14.84 -25.33
C THR A 345 22.84 14.11 -26.68
N VAL A 346 22.30 12.88 -26.73
CA VAL A 346 22.27 12.06 -27.95
C VAL A 346 21.12 12.47 -28.86
N VAL A 347 19.90 12.49 -28.33
CA VAL A 347 18.68 12.72 -29.12
C VAL A 347 18.58 14.18 -29.54
N MET A 348 18.86 15.10 -28.62
CA MET A 348 18.72 16.56 -28.79
C MET A 348 20.05 17.24 -29.17
N THR A 349 20.94 16.54 -29.86
CA THR A 349 22.25 17.10 -30.22
C THR A 349 22.12 18.23 -31.24
N THR A 350 22.79 19.37 -30.99
CA THR A 350 22.86 20.53 -31.90
C THR A 350 24.00 20.44 -32.92
N SER A 351 24.87 19.42 -32.80
CA SER A 351 25.97 19.22 -33.76
C SER A 351 25.50 18.45 -34.99
N LYS A 352 25.63 19.06 -36.17
CA LYS A 352 25.29 18.43 -37.45
C LYS A 352 26.04 17.11 -37.69
N ASN A 353 27.30 17.02 -37.27
CA ASN A 353 28.11 15.81 -37.44
C ASN A 353 27.68 14.71 -36.46
N ARG A 354 27.46 15.03 -35.18
CA ARG A 354 26.94 14.05 -34.21
C ARG A 354 25.56 13.53 -34.60
N ALA A 355 24.68 14.39 -35.11
CA ALA A 355 23.36 13.98 -35.60
C ALA A 355 23.46 12.99 -36.79
N ARG A 356 24.39 13.21 -37.74
CA ARG A 356 24.65 12.27 -38.85
C ARG A 356 25.12 10.90 -38.33
N ILE A 357 26.06 10.89 -37.39
CA ILE A 357 26.60 9.65 -36.80
C ILE A 357 25.50 8.90 -36.02
N ARG A 358 24.73 9.60 -35.19
CA ARG A 358 23.57 9.06 -34.47
C ARG A 358 22.62 8.35 -35.44
N ASP A 359 22.20 9.04 -36.50
CA ASP A 359 21.24 8.50 -37.48
C ASP A 359 21.79 7.23 -38.18
N LEU A 360 23.09 7.20 -38.49
CA LEU A 360 23.75 6.04 -39.08
C LEU A 360 23.79 4.85 -38.11
N LEU A 361 24.21 5.08 -36.86
CA LEU A 361 24.30 4.05 -35.82
C LEU A 361 22.92 3.45 -35.50
N VAL A 362 21.88 4.29 -35.37
CA VAL A 362 20.51 3.82 -35.14
C VAL A 362 20.05 2.95 -36.31
N ARG A 363 20.27 3.38 -37.56
CA ARG A 363 19.91 2.58 -38.74
C ARG A 363 20.67 1.26 -38.81
N ALA A 364 21.93 1.24 -38.41
CA ALA A 364 22.72 0.01 -38.32
C ALA A 364 22.16 -0.96 -37.27
N LEU A 365 21.84 -0.46 -36.07
CA LEU A 365 21.22 -1.29 -35.00
C LEU A 365 19.90 -1.91 -35.45
N LEU A 366 19.06 -1.16 -36.16
CA LEU A 366 17.75 -1.61 -36.66
C LEU A 366 17.82 -2.75 -37.71
N ARG A 367 18.99 -3.01 -38.29
CA ARG A 367 19.24 -4.14 -39.21
C ARG A 367 19.34 -5.49 -38.48
N THR A 368 19.57 -5.49 -37.18
CA THR A 368 19.67 -6.70 -36.37
C THR A 368 18.41 -6.90 -35.52
N ALA A 369 17.99 -8.15 -35.30
CA ALA A 369 16.86 -8.44 -34.42
C ALA A 369 17.12 -7.93 -32.98
N ARG A 370 18.32 -8.17 -32.45
CA ARG A 370 18.74 -7.71 -31.12
C ARG A 370 18.74 -6.18 -31.00
N GLY A 371 19.29 -5.47 -31.99
CA GLY A 371 19.32 -4.00 -31.98
C GLY A 371 17.94 -3.38 -32.17
N ARG A 372 17.08 -3.96 -33.01
CA ARG A 372 15.68 -3.56 -33.14
C ARG A 372 14.96 -3.71 -31.79
N ARG A 373 15.06 -4.89 -31.17
CA ARG A 373 14.47 -5.17 -29.85
C ARG A 373 14.98 -4.21 -28.78
N TYR A 374 16.28 -3.92 -28.78
CA TYR A 374 16.89 -2.98 -27.84
C TYR A 374 16.29 -1.57 -27.92
N LEU A 375 16.00 -1.09 -29.14
CA LEU A 375 15.43 0.24 -29.37
C LEU A 375 13.89 0.26 -29.19
N THR A 376 13.17 -0.69 -29.78
CA THR A 376 11.69 -0.68 -29.80
C THR A 376 11.09 -1.06 -28.45
N GLU A 377 11.74 -1.95 -27.69
CA GLU A 377 11.31 -2.35 -26.34
C GLU A 377 11.94 -1.49 -25.22
N MET A 378 12.62 -0.38 -25.57
CA MET A 378 13.24 0.53 -24.60
C MET A 378 14.28 -0.11 -23.66
N ARG A 379 14.96 -1.18 -24.08
CA ARG A 379 15.96 -1.89 -23.23
C ARG A 379 17.22 -1.07 -22.93
N PHE A 380 17.35 0.13 -23.49
CA PHE A 380 18.38 1.10 -23.15
C PHE A 380 18.10 1.84 -21.84
N ARG A 381 16.87 1.81 -21.33
CA ARG A 381 16.51 2.37 -20.03
C ARG A 381 17.17 1.52 -18.92
N PRO A 382 17.80 2.13 -17.90
CA PRO A 382 18.29 1.39 -16.75
C PRO A 382 17.16 0.57 -16.12
N PRO A 383 17.35 -0.72 -15.86
CA PRO A 383 16.33 -1.53 -15.22
C PRO A 383 16.14 -1.10 -13.76
N ALA A 384 14.90 -1.05 -13.29
CA ALA A 384 14.59 -0.88 -11.88
C ALA A 384 14.90 -2.20 -11.15
N ARG A 385 16.12 -2.29 -10.60
CA ARG A 385 16.59 -3.43 -9.81
C ARG A 385 17.23 -2.94 -8.51
N HIS A 386 16.73 -3.44 -7.39
CA HIS A 386 17.36 -3.25 -6.08
C HIS A 386 18.54 -4.23 -5.92
N THR A 387 19.68 -3.73 -5.48
CA THR A 387 20.90 -4.53 -5.26
C THR A 387 21.43 -4.42 -3.83
N ALA A 388 20.77 -3.62 -2.98
CA ALA A 388 21.10 -3.39 -1.57
C ALA A 388 19.81 -3.02 -0.82
N GLY A 389 19.84 -3.10 0.51
CA GLY A 389 18.68 -2.86 1.39
C GLY A 389 17.98 -4.17 1.78
N LEU A 390 16.66 -4.23 1.67
CA LEU A 390 15.86 -5.43 1.91
C LEU A 390 15.79 -6.29 0.64
N VAL A 391 16.95 -6.76 0.19
CA VAL A 391 17.13 -7.66 -0.94
C VAL A 391 18.42 -8.45 -0.75
N LEU A 392 18.43 -9.74 -1.12
CA LEU A 392 19.63 -10.56 -1.03
C LEU A 392 20.73 -10.03 -1.97
N PRO A 393 21.91 -9.67 -1.44
CA PRO A 393 23.05 -9.25 -2.26
C PRO A 393 23.50 -10.38 -3.19
N GLY A 394 23.87 -10.04 -4.43
CA GLY A 394 24.36 -11.03 -5.39
C GLY A 394 23.31 -12.00 -5.92
N GLY A 395 22.03 -11.85 -5.56
CA GLY A 395 20.97 -12.73 -6.03
C GLY A 395 20.83 -12.70 -7.56
N GLU A 396 20.83 -13.88 -8.17
CA GLU A 396 20.68 -14.05 -9.62
C GLU A 396 19.21 -13.97 -10.07
N GLY A 397 19.00 -13.84 -11.39
CA GLY A 397 17.68 -13.93 -12.01
C GLY A 397 16.73 -12.80 -11.61
N LEU A 398 15.62 -13.17 -10.96
CA LEU A 398 14.52 -12.26 -10.61
C LEU A 398 14.76 -11.43 -9.35
N THR A 399 15.76 -11.77 -8.53
CA THR A 399 16.07 -11.06 -7.27
C THR A 399 16.29 -9.57 -7.51
N GLY A 400 15.63 -8.73 -6.71
CA GLY A 400 15.69 -7.28 -6.80
C GLY A 400 14.84 -6.67 -7.91
N THR A 401 14.09 -7.45 -8.69
CA THR A 401 13.18 -6.92 -9.73
C THR A 401 11.72 -6.93 -9.28
N GLN A 402 10.87 -6.15 -9.94
CA GLN A 402 9.43 -6.27 -9.83
C GLN A 402 8.99 -7.68 -10.24
N LEU A 403 8.16 -8.33 -9.41
CA LEU A 403 7.45 -9.56 -9.78
C LEU A 403 6.65 -9.31 -11.06
N PRO A 404 6.77 -10.14 -12.11
CA PRO A 404 5.94 -9.97 -13.30
C PRO A 404 4.44 -10.00 -12.98
N ALA A 405 3.63 -9.32 -13.79
CA ALA A 405 2.19 -9.49 -13.73
C ALA A 405 1.79 -10.76 -14.49
N PHE A 406 0.89 -11.54 -13.91
CA PHE A 406 0.30 -12.73 -14.52
C PHE A 406 -1.08 -12.98 -13.90
N GLN A 407 -1.93 -13.73 -14.61
CA GLN A 407 -3.19 -14.20 -14.06
C GLN A 407 -2.99 -15.46 -13.25
N VAL A 408 -3.79 -15.58 -12.19
CA VAL A 408 -3.84 -16.74 -11.30
C VAL A 408 -5.26 -17.27 -11.19
N LEU A 409 -5.41 -18.60 -11.18
CA LEU A 409 -6.68 -19.27 -10.90
C LEU A 409 -6.78 -19.60 -9.42
N VAL A 410 -7.75 -19.03 -8.71
CA VAL A 410 -7.91 -19.21 -7.25
C VAL A 410 -9.06 -20.18 -6.92
N PRO A 411 -8.81 -21.34 -6.27
CA PRO A 411 -9.83 -22.28 -5.79
C PRO A 411 -10.76 -21.69 -4.71
N PRO A 412 -11.93 -22.31 -4.43
CA PRO A 412 -12.49 -23.45 -5.13
C PRO A 412 -13.12 -23.09 -6.49
N GLY A 413 -13.50 -21.82 -6.69
CA GLY A 413 -14.20 -21.36 -7.90
C GLY A 413 -13.32 -21.25 -9.15
N LEU A 414 -12.00 -21.41 -9.02
CA LEU A 414 -10.99 -21.26 -10.08
C LEU A 414 -11.14 -19.95 -10.86
N ARG A 415 -11.53 -18.88 -10.17
CA ARG A 415 -11.68 -17.56 -10.79
C ARG A 415 -10.30 -17.05 -11.19
N SER A 416 -10.19 -16.61 -12.44
CA SER A 416 -9.00 -15.91 -12.92
C SER A 416 -8.97 -14.49 -12.34
N VAL A 417 -7.90 -14.18 -11.61
CA VAL A 417 -7.64 -12.85 -11.05
C VAL A 417 -6.17 -12.47 -11.28
N PRO A 418 -5.81 -11.18 -11.32
CA PRO A 418 -4.41 -10.77 -11.33
C PRO A 418 -3.69 -11.21 -10.06
N VAL A 419 -2.40 -11.60 -10.16
CA VAL A 419 -1.58 -11.97 -8.99
C VAL A 419 -1.55 -10.87 -7.91
N ASP A 420 -1.61 -9.61 -8.32
CA ASP A 420 -1.61 -8.47 -7.39
C ASP A 420 -2.83 -8.45 -6.46
N GLY A 421 -3.98 -9.00 -6.90
CA GLY A 421 -5.17 -9.17 -6.08
C GLY A 421 -5.01 -10.22 -4.98
N VAL A 422 -4.06 -11.15 -5.15
CA VAL A 422 -3.71 -12.19 -4.18
C VAL A 422 -2.66 -11.71 -3.18
N LEU A 423 -1.65 -10.96 -3.66
CA LEU A 423 -0.54 -10.47 -2.84
C LEU A 423 -0.97 -9.46 -1.77
N ARG A 424 -2.02 -8.65 -2.03
CA ARG A 424 -2.50 -7.57 -1.14
C ARG A 424 -1.35 -6.65 -0.67
N GLN A 425 -1.40 -6.06 0.53
CA GLN A 425 -0.46 -5.01 0.96
C GLN A 425 0.70 -5.48 1.86
N GLY A 426 0.84 -6.79 2.13
CA GLY A 426 1.85 -7.34 3.06
C GLY A 426 3.02 -8.05 2.38
N LEU A 427 3.98 -8.52 3.19
CA LEU A 427 5.05 -9.41 2.75
C LEU A 427 4.44 -10.72 2.25
N SER A 428 4.96 -11.28 1.15
CA SER A 428 4.44 -12.52 0.56
C SER A 428 5.57 -13.49 0.24
N VAL A 429 5.32 -14.78 0.38
CA VAL A 429 6.20 -15.87 -0.03
C VAL A 429 5.46 -16.70 -1.07
N LEU A 430 6.05 -16.80 -2.27
CA LEU A 430 5.50 -17.59 -3.38
C LEU A 430 6.34 -18.85 -3.55
N GLY A 431 5.75 -20.03 -3.44
CA GLY A 431 6.42 -21.28 -3.82
C GLY A 431 6.07 -21.63 -5.26
N ILE A 432 7.06 -21.70 -6.16
CA ILE A 432 6.83 -22.01 -7.58
C ILE A 432 7.00 -23.51 -7.80
N ASP A 433 5.90 -24.26 -7.91
CA ASP A 433 5.87 -25.74 -7.94
C ASP A 433 6.69 -26.39 -6.80
N VAL A 434 6.54 -25.90 -5.57
CA VAL A 434 7.31 -26.38 -4.41
C VAL A 434 6.56 -27.51 -3.66
N PRO A 435 7.25 -28.59 -3.24
CA PRO A 435 6.62 -29.65 -2.43
C PRO A 435 6.09 -29.18 -1.08
N ARG A 436 5.07 -29.88 -0.56
CA ARG A 436 4.42 -29.54 0.72
C ARG A 436 5.40 -29.61 1.90
N GLU A 437 6.32 -30.58 1.92
CA GLU A 437 7.30 -30.68 3.00
C GLU A 437 8.22 -29.46 3.12
N SER A 438 8.49 -28.77 2.00
CA SER A 438 9.34 -27.59 2.00
C SER A 438 8.64 -26.37 2.59
N TRP A 439 7.31 -26.29 2.48
CA TRP A 439 6.52 -25.18 3.04
C TRP A 439 6.56 -25.14 4.56
N GLN A 440 6.47 -26.30 5.24
CA GLN A 440 6.48 -26.36 6.71
C GLN A 440 7.72 -25.67 7.29
N ARG A 441 8.91 -25.98 6.74
CA ARG A 441 10.16 -25.37 7.18
C ARG A 441 10.16 -23.85 6.97
N ILE A 442 9.68 -23.37 5.82
CA ILE A 442 9.68 -21.93 5.53
C ILE A 442 8.66 -21.19 6.40
N GLU A 443 7.52 -21.81 6.70
CA GLU A 443 6.49 -21.27 7.58
C GLU A 443 7.03 -21.04 8.99
N ASP A 444 7.64 -22.06 9.59
CA ASP A 444 8.19 -21.96 10.94
C ASP A 444 9.24 -20.86 11.05
N LEU A 445 10.08 -20.73 10.01
CA LEU A 445 11.16 -19.76 9.97
C LEU A 445 10.66 -18.32 9.76
N LEU A 446 9.70 -18.12 8.86
CA LEU A 446 9.20 -16.78 8.50
C LEU A 446 7.99 -16.33 9.31
N ARG A 447 7.49 -17.16 10.23
CA ARG A 447 6.38 -16.87 11.14
C ARG A 447 6.42 -15.48 11.79
N PRO A 448 7.58 -14.95 12.25
CA PRO A 448 7.62 -13.62 12.88
C PRO A 448 7.13 -12.47 11.99
N TRP A 449 7.27 -12.60 10.67
CA TRP A 449 6.82 -11.59 9.71
C TRP A 449 5.41 -11.84 9.17
N ALA A 450 4.80 -12.97 9.55
CA ALA A 450 3.50 -13.44 9.08
C ALA A 450 3.27 -13.21 7.57
N PRO A 451 4.20 -13.64 6.68
CA PRO A 451 4.05 -13.40 5.26
C PRO A 451 2.87 -14.20 4.70
N ARG A 452 2.20 -13.64 3.70
CA ARG A 452 1.18 -14.37 2.94
C ARG A 452 1.82 -15.52 2.17
N ARG A 453 1.22 -16.70 2.25
CA ARG A 453 1.68 -17.90 1.55
C ARG A 453 0.89 -18.09 0.26
N ILE A 454 1.62 -18.20 -0.86
CA ILE A 454 1.01 -18.37 -2.18
C ILE A 454 1.69 -19.55 -2.88
N ASP A 455 0.97 -20.65 -3.05
CA ASP A 455 1.48 -21.81 -3.79
C ASP A 455 1.12 -21.67 -5.27
N VAL A 456 2.13 -21.55 -6.12
CA VAL A 456 2.00 -21.27 -7.54
C VAL A 456 2.35 -22.52 -8.35
N ALA A 457 1.34 -23.14 -8.95
CA ALA A 457 1.54 -24.17 -9.96
C ALA A 457 1.71 -23.52 -11.35
N ILE A 458 2.78 -23.86 -12.07
CA ILE A 458 3.00 -23.38 -13.45
C ILE A 458 2.72 -24.49 -14.47
N GLY A 459 2.26 -24.12 -15.67
CA GLY A 459 1.85 -25.04 -16.73
C GLY A 459 0.42 -25.59 -16.57
N HIS A 460 0.21 -26.87 -16.91
CA HIS A 460 -1.13 -27.51 -16.97
C HIS A 460 -1.58 -28.14 -15.65
N ARG A 461 -1.24 -27.53 -14.52
CA ARG A 461 -1.48 -28.12 -13.20
C ARG A 461 -2.26 -27.14 -12.34
N LEU A 462 -3.26 -27.67 -11.64
CA LEU A 462 -3.77 -27.02 -10.44
C LEU A 462 -2.83 -27.35 -9.27
N PRO A 463 -2.66 -26.44 -8.30
CA PRO A 463 -1.87 -26.74 -7.11
C PRO A 463 -2.42 -27.97 -6.40
N ALA A 464 -1.56 -28.97 -6.18
CA ALA A 464 -1.94 -30.21 -5.51
C ALA A 464 -2.40 -29.97 -4.05
N GLN A 465 -2.03 -28.83 -3.47
CA GLN A 465 -2.23 -28.49 -2.05
C GLN A 465 -3.56 -27.77 -1.75
N ALA A 466 -4.41 -27.51 -2.76
CA ALA A 466 -5.70 -26.84 -2.60
C ALA A 466 -6.73 -27.61 -1.72
N LEU A 467 -6.37 -28.79 -1.22
CA LEU A 467 -7.25 -29.71 -0.49
C LEU A 467 -6.81 -29.94 0.98
N GLY A 468 -5.76 -29.28 1.49
CA GLY A 468 -5.08 -29.70 2.73
C GLY A 468 -4.68 -28.60 3.74
N GLY A 469 -5.31 -27.42 3.73
CA GLY A 469 -5.33 -26.49 4.88
C GLY A 469 -4.06 -25.71 5.25
N LEU A 470 -2.97 -25.77 4.47
CA LEU A 470 -1.66 -25.16 4.84
C LEU A 470 -1.22 -23.95 4.01
N VAL A 471 -2.01 -23.47 3.05
CA VAL A 471 -1.63 -22.34 2.18
C VAL A 471 -2.75 -21.30 2.15
N ASP A 472 -2.41 -20.01 2.31
CA ASP A 472 -3.42 -18.94 2.34
C ASP A 472 -4.11 -18.78 0.98
N VAL A 473 -3.38 -18.95 -0.12
CA VAL A 473 -3.93 -18.98 -1.49
C VAL A 473 -3.16 -19.95 -2.37
N ALA A 474 -3.87 -20.89 -3.01
CA ALA A 474 -3.33 -21.75 -4.05
C ALA A 474 -3.67 -21.17 -5.42
N VAL A 475 -2.71 -21.10 -6.35
CA VAL A 475 -2.91 -20.50 -7.67
C VAL A 475 -2.29 -21.29 -8.82
N ALA A 476 -2.99 -21.38 -9.95
CA ALA A 476 -2.36 -21.78 -11.22
C ALA A 476 -2.05 -20.53 -12.05
N ALA A 477 -0.78 -20.34 -12.43
CA ALA A 477 -0.38 -19.23 -13.28
C ALA A 477 -0.75 -19.48 -14.75
N ASP A 478 -1.13 -18.43 -15.48
CA ASP A 478 -1.30 -18.53 -16.93
C ASP A 478 0.05 -18.80 -17.66
N ARG A 479 -0.02 -19.23 -18.92
CA ARG A 479 1.17 -19.58 -19.71
C ARG A 479 2.03 -18.38 -20.13
N SER A 480 1.56 -17.15 -19.94
CA SER A 480 2.28 -15.96 -20.43
C SER A 480 3.58 -15.72 -19.68
N ILE A 481 3.70 -16.26 -18.45
CA ILE A 481 4.85 -16.09 -17.58
C ILE A 481 5.67 -17.35 -17.34
N ASP A 482 5.28 -18.47 -17.97
CA ASP A 482 5.97 -19.77 -17.85
C ASP A 482 7.48 -19.63 -18.05
N GLY A 483 7.92 -18.80 -19.00
CA GLY A 483 9.35 -18.59 -19.26
C GLY A 483 10.12 -17.90 -18.12
N GLU A 484 9.54 -16.89 -17.46
CA GLU A 484 10.21 -16.19 -16.34
C GLU A 484 10.12 -16.99 -15.04
N LEU A 485 8.98 -17.64 -14.76
CA LEU A 485 8.80 -18.45 -13.55
C LEU A 485 9.44 -19.85 -13.65
N ALA A 486 9.56 -20.45 -14.84
CA ALA A 486 10.22 -21.75 -14.98
C ALA A 486 11.69 -21.71 -14.56
N ALA A 487 12.36 -20.55 -14.69
CA ALA A 487 13.73 -20.36 -14.24
C ALA A 487 13.89 -20.47 -12.71
N VAL A 488 12.80 -20.38 -11.96
CA VAL A 488 12.76 -20.44 -10.49
C VAL A 488 11.83 -21.55 -9.98
N ARG A 489 11.52 -22.54 -10.83
CA ARG A 489 10.74 -23.72 -10.44
C ARG A 489 11.44 -24.47 -9.30
N GLY A 490 10.65 -24.96 -8.35
CA GLY A 490 11.10 -25.65 -7.14
C GLY A 490 11.71 -24.71 -6.08
N ARG A 491 11.54 -23.39 -6.23
CA ARG A 491 12.10 -22.38 -5.32
C ARG A 491 11.00 -21.44 -4.80
N PHE A 492 11.33 -20.74 -3.72
CA PHE A 492 10.52 -19.69 -3.13
C PHE A 492 10.94 -18.30 -3.62
N LEU A 493 9.98 -17.39 -3.72
CA LEU A 493 10.19 -15.96 -3.93
C LEU A 493 9.69 -15.21 -2.70
N LEU A 494 10.56 -14.43 -2.07
CA LEU A 494 10.15 -13.45 -1.05
C LEU A 494 9.80 -12.14 -1.76
N VAL A 495 8.53 -11.75 -1.74
CA VAL A 495 8.00 -10.56 -2.43
C VAL A 495 7.62 -9.51 -1.40
N LYS A 496 8.21 -8.33 -1.52
CA LYS A 496 7.93 -7.17 -0.67
C LYS A 496 6.56 -6.55 -0.98
N PRO A 497 6.00 -5.75 -0.06
CA PRO A 497 4.75 -5.01 -0.31
C PRO A 497 4.75 -4.12 -1.54
N ASP A 498 5.92 -3.58 -1.92
CA ASP A 498 6.13 -2.78 -3.14
C ASP A 498 6.34 -3.63 -4.41
N ARG A 499 6.08 -4.95 -4.34
CA ARG A 499 6.17 -5.95 -5.42
C ARG A 499 7.57 -6.29 -5.92
N TYR A 500 8.61 -5.76 -5.29
CA TYR A 500 9.97 -6.20 -5.56
C TYR A 500 10.25 -7.56 -4.90
N ILE A 501 10.92 -8.44 -5.64
CA ILE A 501 11.39 -9.73 -5.13
C ILE A 501 12.65 -9.47 -4.28
N ALA A 502 12.56 -9.63 -2.97
CA ALA A 502 13.70 -9.51 -2.06
C ALA A 502 14.67 -10.70 -2.21
N ALA A 503 14.16 -11.89 -2.51
CA ALA A 503 14.97 -13.11 -2.59
C ALA A 503 14.33 -14.15 -3.51
N VAL A 504 15.17 -14.91 -4.22
CA VAL A 504 14.83 -16.22 -4.79
C VAL A 504 15.66 -17.26 -4.05
N PHE A 505 15.01 -18.21 -3.37
CA PHE A 505 15.69 -19.08 -2.41
C PHE A 505 15.05 -20.47 -2.32
N ASP A 506 15.86 -21.42 -1.89
CA ASP A 506 15.53 -22.83 -1.65
C ASP A 506 15.77 -23.19 -0.18
N ALA A 507 16.80 -22.59 0.45
CA ALA A 507 17.00 -22.57 1.90
C ALA A 507 16.77 -21.16 2.46
N ALA A 508 16.21 -21.08 3.67
CA ALA A 508 15.78 -19.80 4.26
C ALA A 508 16.86 -19.08 5.08
N ASP A 509 18.04 -19.66 5.31
CA ASP A 509 19.00 -19.13 6.29
C ASP A 509 19.50 -17.71 5.94
N GLU A 510 19.85 -17.47 4.67
CA GLU A 510 20.26 -16.14 4.19
C GLU A 510 19.09 -15.13 4.19
N VAL A 511 17.87 -15.61 3.90
CA VAL A 511 16.66 -14.79 3.92
C VAL A 511 16.31 -14.37 5.34
N LEU A 512 16.46 -15.27 6.31
CA LEU A 512 16.27 -14.98 7.71
C LEU A 512 17.26 -13.95 8.21
N GLU A 513 18.53 -14.08 7.85
CA GLU A 513 19.55 -13.12 8.24
C GLU A 513 19.27 -11.73 7.63
N LEU A 514 18.85 -11.69 6.36
CA LEU A 514 18.40 -10.47 5.71
C LEU A 514 17.23 -9.84 6.46
N LEU A 515 16.18 -10.60 6.77
CA LEU A 515 14.98 -10.10 7.45
C LEU A 515 15.29 -9.67 8.89
N ARG A 516 16.05 -10.45 9.66
CA ARG A 516 16.45 -10.10 11.04
C ARG A 516 17.25 -8.80 11.08
N THR A 517 18.12 -8.59 10.11
CA THR A 517 18.99 -7.40 10.07
C THR A 517 18.27 -6.18 9.51
N ARG A 518 17.44 -6.34 8.47
CA ARG A 518 16.89 -5.23 7.68
C ARG A 518 15.40 -5.00 7.88
N TYR A 519 14.68 -5.96 8.43
CA TYR A 519 13.26 -5.87 8.76
C TYR A 519 13.01 -6.48 10.16
N PRO A 520 13.74 -6.06 11.21
CA PRO A 520 13.58 -6.63 12.54
C PRO A 520 12.15 -6.39 13.04
N VAL A 521 11.46 -7.44 13.47
CA VAL A 521 10.09 -7.35 13.98
C VAL A 521 10.12 -6.75 15.40
N ILE A 522 9.26 -5.77 15.70
CA ILE A 522 9.18 -5.13 17.04
C ILE A 522 8.20 -5.86 17.97
N LYS A 523 7.16 -6.53 17.45
CA LYS A 523 6.12 -7.20 18.25
C LYS A 523 6.05 -8.69 17.91
N GLU A 524 6.00 -9.63 18.84
CA GLU A 524 5.94 -9.55 20.30
C GLU A 524 6.37 -10.96 20.75
N ASP A 525 7.48 -11.10 21.48
CA ASP A 525 7.62 -12.22 22.44
C ASP A 525 6.67 -11.94 23.63
N SER A 526 5.43 -11.50 23.34
CA SER A 526 4.39 -11.62 24.34
C SER A 526 4.14 -13.11 24.44
N MET A 527 4.48 -13.68 25.59
CA MET A 527 3.68 -14.71 26.22
C MET A 527 2.23 -14.20 26.44
N GLY A 528 1.57 -13.79 25.35
CA GLY A 528 0.25 -13.20 25.33
C GLY A 528 -0.75 -14.29 25.00
N ILE A 529 -1.62 -14.58 25.96
CA ILE A 529 -2.75 -15.48 25.78
C ILE A 529 -3.61 -14.93 24.63
N THR A 530 -3.74 -15.68 23.53
CA THR A 530 -4.48 -15.27 22.31
C THR A 530 -6.00 -15.36 22.47
N GLY A 531 -6.45 -16.07 23.51
CA GLY A 531 -7.84 -16.29 23.86
C GLY A 531 -7.92 -17.23 25.06
N LEU A 532 -9.07 -17.26 25.71
CA LEU A 532 -9.37 -18.30 26.70
C LEU A 532 -9.70 -19.59 25.94
N GLY A 533 -9.06 -20.72 26.29
CA GLY A 533 -9.26 -22.00 25.60
C GLY A 533 -10.57 -22.70 25.98
N HIS A 534 -10.61 -23.30 27.17
CA HIS A 534 -11.82 -23.92 27.71
C HIS A 534 -11.88 -23.77 29.24
N THR A 535 -13.07 -23.98 29.81
CA THR A 535 -13.28 -24.07 31.26
C THR A 535 -13.84 -25.45 31.61
N GLY A 536 -13.56 -25.98 32.80
CA GLY A 536 -14.15 -27.26 33.21
C GLY A 536 -14.56 -27.32 34.67
N PHE A 537 -15.56 -28.14 34.96
CA PHE A 537 -16.05 -28.40 36.30
C PHE A 537 -15.80 -29.83 36.74
N TRP A 538 -15.41 -29.95 38.01
CA TRP A 538 -15.52 -31.21 38.73
C TRP A 538 -16.96 -31.40 39.20
N VAL A 539 -17.54 -32.55 38.90
CA VAL A 539 -18.93 -32.88 39.20
C VAL A 539 -19.07 -34.17 40.02
N ASP A 540 -20.14 -34.26 40.79
CA ASP A 540 -20.58 -35.45 41.52
C ASP A 540 -21.44 -36.35 40.60
N ASP A 541 -22.50 -35.78 40.02
CA ASP A 541 -23.41 -36.46 39.09
C ASP A 541 -23.19 -35.99 37.65
N LEU A 542 -22.22 -36.65 37.01
CA LEU A 542 -21.88 -36.38 35.61
C LEU A 542 -23.08 -36.57 34.67
N ALA A 543 -24.00 -37.50 34.94
CA ALA A 543 -25.12 -37.76 34.03
C ALA A 543 -26.13 -36.61 34.05
N THR A 544 -26.49 -36.14 35.25
CA THR A 544 -27.38 -34.99 35.43
C THR A 544 -26.76 -33.71 34.86
N MET A 545 -25.46 -33.49 35.12
CA MET A 545 -24.75 -32.33 34.59
C MET A 545 -24.59 -32.38 33.07
N ARG A 546 -24.33 -33.56 32.50
CA ARG A 546 -24.27 -33.77 31.05
C ARG A 546 -25.60 -33.43 30.39
N ASP A 547 -26.71 -33.95 30.92
CA ASP A 547 -28.05 -33.65 30.39
C ASP A 547 -28.34 -32.15 30.48
N PHE A 548 -28.03 -31.51 31.60
CA PHE A 548 -28.25 -30.08 31.77
C PHE A 548 -27.52 -29.24 30.72
N TYR A 549 -26.21 -29.43 30.56
CA TYR A 549 -25.42 -28.63 29.62
C TYR A 549 -25.74 -28.91 28.14
N HIS A 550 -26.07 -30.16 27.80
CA HIS A 550 -26.46 -30.52 26.43
C HIS A 550 -27.89 -30.09 26.12
N ARG A 551 -28.85 -30.55 26.90
CA ARG A 551 -30.27 -30.35 26.64
C ARG A 551 -30.66 -28.93 27.02
N VAL A 552 -30.50 -28.53 28.29
CA VAL A 552 -31.02 -27.27 28.83
C VAL A 552 -30.23 -26.05 28.31
N LEU A 553 -28.90 -26.10 28.29
CA LEU A 553 -28.08 -25.01 27.74
C LEU A 553 -27.84 -25.09 26.22
N GLY A 554 -28.09 -26.24 25.60
CA GLY A 554 -27.99 -26.40 24.14
C GLY A 554 -26.57 -26.57 23.61
N LEU A 555 -25.60 -26.94 24.45
CA LEU A 555 -24.23 -27.20 23.98
C LEU A 555 -24.15 -28.52 23.20
N THR A 556 -23.28 -28.57 22.20
CA THR A 556 -23.01 -29.82 21.46
C THR A 556 -21.97 -30.63 22.22
N ILE A 557 -22.27 -31.90 22.53
CA ILE A 557 -21.27 -32.85 23.01
C ILE A 557 -20.35 -33.18 21.84
N THR A 558 -19.05 -32.91 21.98
CA THR A 558 -18.07 -33.14 20.91
C THR A 558 -17.26 -34.41 21.11
N ASP A 559 -17.06 -34.82 22.37
CA ASP A 559 -16.39 -36.07 22.73
C ASP A 559 -16.78 -36.48 24.17
N GLU A 560 -16.70 -37.77 24.49
CA GLU A 560 -16.94 -38.29 25.85
C GLU A 560 -16.23 -39.62 26.11
N ASP A 561 -15.83 -39.83 27.36
CA ASP A 561 -15.27 -41.10 27.84
C ASP A 561 -15.95 -41.46 29.17
N GLU A 562 -16.84 -42.44 29.11
CA GLU A 562 -17.66 -42.89 30.23
C GLU A 562 -16.82 -43.59 31.33
N GLU A 563 -15.77 -44.32 30.94
CA GLU A 563 -14.87 -44.99 31.88
C GLU A 563 -14.06 -43.96 32.69
N ARG A 564 -13.62 -42.88 32.04
CA ARG A 564 -12.92 -41.77 32.69
C ARG A 564 -13.86 -40.76 33.35
N GLY A 565 -15.16 -40.85 33.07
CA GLY A 565 -16.17 -39.92 33.58
C GLY A 565 -15.93 -38.48 33.13
N ILE A 566 -15.64 -38.28 31.85
CA ILE A 566 -15.38 -36.96 31.25
C ILE A 566 -16.25 -36.70 30.02
N VAL A 567 -16.75 -35.48 29.87
CA VAL A 567 -17.54 -35.05 28.71
C VAL A 567 -17.09 -33.67 28.23
N PHE A 568 -16.93 -33.51 26.92
CA PHE A 568 -16.52 -32.28 26.25
C PHE A 568 -17.68 -31.65 25.48
N PHE A 569 -17.80 -30.32 25.58
CA PHE A 569 -18.87 -29.54 24.98
C PHE A 569 -18.33 -28.35 24.18
N SER A 570 -19.05 -27.98 23.12
CA SER A 570 -18.80 -26.75 22.35
C SER A 570 -20.13 -26.08 21.96
N ALA A 571 -20.18 -24.74 22.01
CA ALA A 571 -21.29 -23.97 21.45
C ALA A 571 -21.13 -23.74 19.94
N ARG A 572 -19.89 -23.90 19.43
CA ARG A 572 -19.49 -23.67 18.04
C ARG A 572 -18.51 -24.75 17.56
N PRO A 573 -18.96 -26.01 17.44
CA PRO A 573 -18.09 -27.16 17.12
C PRO A 573 -17.38 -27.05 15.76
N ALA A 574 -17.85 -26.18 14.86
CA ALA A 574 -17.17 -25.89 13.60
C ALA A 574 -15.93 -24.99 13.76
N GLU A 575 -15.83 -24.25 14.87
CA GLU A 575 -14.74 -23.30 15.16
C GLU A 575 -13.80 -23.83 16.25
N GLU A 576 -14.34 -24.41 17.32
CA GLU A 576 -13.58 -24.91 18.46
C GLU A 576 -14.10 -26.29 18.89
N HIS A 577 -13.20 -27.25 19.05
CA HIS A 577 -13.57 -28.63 19.37
C HIS A 577 -14.22 -28.73 20.75
N HIS A 578 -13.76 -27.97 21.73
CA HIS A 578 -14.37 -27.92 23.06
C HIS A 578 -14.07 -26.61 23.78
N GLU A 579 -15.09 -26.04 24.38
CA GLU A 579 -15.04 -24.79 25.16
C GLU A 579 -15.36 -25.07 26.64
N PHE A 580 -16.04 -26.18 26.92
CA PHE A 580 -16.46 -26.56 28.26
C PHE A 580 -16.30 -28.07 28.52
N VAL A 581 -15.90 -28.43 29.73
CA VAL A 581 -15.60 -29.82 30.11
C VAL A 581 -16.24 -30.16 31.46
N LEU A 582 -16.85 -31.35 31.56
CA LEU A 582 -17.30 -31.91 32.83
C LEU A 582 -16.47 -33.14 33.16
N GLN A 583 -15.97 -33.22 34.39
CA GLN A 583 -15.16 -34.32 34.87
C GLN A 583 -15.69 -34.81 36.23
N ARG A 584 -16.00 -36.11 36.34
CA ARG A 584 -16.39 -36.70 37.62
C ARG A 584 -15.22 -36.67 38.59
N GLY A 585 -15.47 -36.28 39.84
CA GLY A 585 -14.47 -36.30 40.91
C GLY A 585 -14.50 -35.07 41.84
N ARG A 586 -15.66 -34.41 41.97
CA ARG A 586 -15.81 -33.32 42.92
C ARG A 586 -15.56 -33.80 44.35
N THR A 587 -14.85 -33.00 45.13
CA THR A 587 -14.51 -33.30 46.54
C THR A 587 -14.95 -32.20 47.51
N ALA A 588 -15.51 -31.12 46.97
CA ALA A 588 -15.99 -30.00 47.76
C ALA A 588 -17.40 -30.27 48.30
N PRO A 589 -17.73 -29.84 49.53
CA PRO A 589 -19.06 -30.03 50.09
C PRO A 589 -20.12 -29.25 49.30
N PRO A 590 -21.39 -29.70 49.31
CA PRO A 590 -22.51 -28.97 48.71
C PRO A 590 -22.57 -27.51 49.21
N GLY A 591 -22.79 -26.57 48.28
CA GLY A 591 -22.85 -25.13 48.58
C GLY A 591 -21.49 -24.41 48.63
N ALA A 592 -20.36 -25.11 48.40
CA ALA A 592 -19.06 -24.48 48.27
C ALA A 592 -18.96 -23.58 47.02
N LYS A 593 -18.44 -22.35 47.18
CA LYS A 593 -18.20 -21.41 46.08
C LYS A 593 -16.90 -21.77 45.34
N LEU A 594 -16.99 -22.64 44.32
CA LEU A 594 -15.82 -23.09 43.55
C LEU A 594 -15.47 -22.17 42.38
N THR A 595 -16.46 -21.64 41.69
CA THR A 595 -16.31 -20.72 40.56
C THR A 595 -17.18 -19.50 40.80
N HIS A 596 -16.68 -18.30 40.47
CA HIS A 596 -17.50 -17.10 40.60
C HIS A 596 -18.66 -17.16 39.62
N GLN A 597 -18.41 -17.31 38.31
CA GLN A 597 -19.45 -17.59 37.31
C GLN A 597 -18.83 -18.10 36.00
N VAL A 598 -19.64 -18.80 35.19
CA VAL A 598 -19.39 -19.02 33.76
C VAL A 598 -20.47 -18.29 32.96
N SER A 599 -20.07 -17.43 32.03
CA SER A 599 -20.98 -16.58 31.27
C SER A 599 -21.04 -17.02 29.80
N TRP A 600 -22.25 -17.26 29.33
CA TRP A 600 -22.60 -17.76 28.00
C TRP A 600 -23.22 -16.63 27.20
N ARG A 601 -22.58 -16.27 26.08
CA ARG A 601 -23.07 -15.19 25.22
C ARG A 601 -24.17 -15.71 24.29
N VAL A 602 -25.25 -14.95 24.19
CA VAL A 602 -26.31 -15.15 23.17
C VAL A 602 -26.32 -14.02 22.16
N ASP A 603 -27.02 -14.23 21.05
CA ASP A 603 -27.05 -13.35 19.88
C ASP A 603 -28.18 -12.32 19.88
N SER A 604 -29.25 -12.57 20.64
CA SER A 604 -30.45 -11.73 20.64
C SER A 604 -31.14 -11.70 22.01
N LEU A 605 -32.03 -10.72 22.19
CA LEU A 605 -32.80 -10.57 23.42
C LEU A 605 -33.93 -11.61 23.48
N GLU A 606 -34.46 -11.97 22.32
CA GLU A 606 -35.39 -13.07 22.13
C GLU A 606 -34.81 -14.38 22.67
N THR A 607 -33.51 -14.64 22.43
CA THR A 607 -32.81 -15.80 23.01
C THR A 607 -32.75 -15.73 24.55
N ILE A 608 -32.55 -14.55 25.15
CA ILE A 608 -32.61 -14.38 26.61
C ILE A 608 -34.01 -14.71 27.16
N LEU A 609 -35.07 -14.21 26.51
CA LEU A 609 -36.45 -14.49 26.92
C LEU A 609 -36.80 -15.98 26.76
N ALA A 610 -36.32 -16.62 25.70
CA ALA A 610 -36.47 -18.06 25.51
C ALA A 610 -35.79 -18.87 26.63
N PHE A 611 -34.57 -18.47 27.06
CA PHE A 611 -33.92 -19.08 28.21
C PHE A 611 -34.70 -18.85 29.52
N HIS A 612 -35.26 -17.65 29.72
CA HIS A 612 -36.07 -17.34 30.90
C HIS A 612 -37.28 -18.27 31.03
N GLN A 613 -38.03 -18.44 29.93
CA GLN A 613 -39.16 -19.38 29.89
C GLN A 613 -38.69 -20.82 30.11
N ARG A 614 -37.63 -21.24 29.41
CA ARG A 614 -37.07 -22.58 29.53
C ARG A 614 -36.63 -22.91 30.95
N PHE A 615 -35.97 -21.98 31.64
CA PHE A 615 -35.55 -22.18 33.02
C PHE A 615 -36.73 -22.40 33.96
N ARG A 616 -37.87 -21.75 33.72
CA ARG A 616 -39.09 -22.01 34.49
C ARG A 616 -39.69 -23.38 34.23
N GLU A 617 -39.72 -23.80 32.96
CA GLU A 617 -40.24 -25.11 32.55
C GLU A 617 -39.39 -26.26 33.10
N GLU A 618 -38.06 -26.08 33.14
CA GLU A 618 -37.09 -27.06 33.64
C GLU A 618 -36.85 -26.96 35.16
N GLY A 619 -37.44 -25.98 35.84
CA GLY A 619 -37.25 -25.77 37.28
C GLY A 619 -35.84 -25.35 37.67
N VAL A 620 -35.12 -24.65 36.78
CA VAL A 620 -33.76 -24.13 37.04
C VAL A 620 -33.82 -22.99 38.04
N GLU A 621 -32.97 -23.03 39.07
CA GLU A 621 -32.89 -21.97 40.08
C GLU A 621 -32.28 -20.69 39.48
N VAL A 622 -33.13 -19.70 39.19
CA VAL A 622 -32.71 -18.36 38.76
C VAL A 622 -32.34 -17.52 39.99
N GLN A 623 -31.11 -17.02 40.00
CA GLN A 623 -30.63 -16.08 41.02
C GLN A 623 -31.12 -14.66 40.74
N GLN A 624 -30.99 -14.18 39.50
CA GLN A 624 -31.38 -12.82 39.14
C GLN A 624 -31.43 -12.59 37.62
N GLU A 625 -32.50 -11.97 37.15
CA GLU A 625 -32.59 -11.29 35.86
C GLU A 625 -31.99 -9.87 35.97
N VAL A 626 -31.05 -9.52 35.08
CA VAL A 626 -30.16 -8.37 35.33
C VAL A 626 -29.84 -7.58 34.07
N THR A 627 -29.62 -6.27 34.25
CA THR A 627 -28.88 -5.42 33.31
C THR A 627 -27.60 -4.89 33.93
N HIS A 628 -26.53 -4.97 33.15
CA HIS A 628 -25.25 -4.31 33.40
C HIS A 628 -25.10 -3.01 32.60
N GLY A 629 -26.17 -2.55 31.95
CA GLY A 629 -26.21 -1.36 31.09
C GLY A 629 -25.54 -1.60 29.74
N ASN A 630 -24.44 -2.34 29.74
CA ASN A 630 -23.71 -2.83 28.58
C ASN A 630 -24.08 -4.27 28.19
N ALA A 631 -24.87 -4.95 29.02
CA ALA A 631 -25.38 -6.30 28.80
C ALA A 631 -26.74 -6.50 29.51
N ILE A 632 -27.52 -7.46 29.02
CA ILE A 632 -28.74 -7.98 29.65
C ILE A 632 -28.55 -9.48 29.82
N GLY A 633 -28.88 -10.04 30.99
CA GLY A 633 -28.67 -11.46 31.23
C GLY A 633 -29.48 -12.04 32.39
N ILE A 634 -29.27 -13.33 32.62
CA ILE A 634 -29.92 -14.10 33.69
C ILE A 634 -28.81 -14.87 34.42
N TYR A 635 -28.65 -14.62 35.71
CA TYR A 635 -27.86 -15.45 36.61
C TYR A 635 -28.69 -16.63 37.10
N PHE A 636 -28.15 -17.84 37.00
CA PHE A 636 -28.81 -19.08 37.41
C PHE A 636 -27.81 -20.09 37.95
N PHE A 637 -28.31 -21.18 38.54
CA PHE A 637 -27.50 -22.29 39.02
C PHE A 637 -27.72 -23.54 38.18
N ASP A 638 -26.64 -24.28 37.92
CA ASP A 638 -26.74 -25.64 37.43
C ASP A 638 -27.17 -26.61 38.56
N PRO A 639 -27.48 -27.89 38.26
CA PRO A 639 -27.95 -28.86 39.25
C PRO A 639 -27.02 -29.09 40.46
N GLU A 640 -25.74 -28.74 40.36
CA GLU A 640 -24.78 -28.84 41.47
C GLU A 640 -24.41 -27.48 42.09
N GLY A 641 -25.18 -26.44 41.78
CA GLY A 641 -25.07 -25.12 42.38
C GLY A 641 -23.92 -24.26 41.85
N ASN A 642 -23.32 -24.59 40.70
CA ASN A 642 -22.36 -23.64 40.09
C ASN A 642 -23.12 -22.51 39.41
N ARG A 643 -22.64 -21.29 39.64
CA ARG A 643 -23.30 -20.10 39.09
C ARG A 643 -22.94 -19.92 37.62
N ASN A 644 -23.96 -19.76 36.80
CA ASN A 644 -23.87 -19.51 35.37
C ASN A 644 -24.61 -18.21 35.02
N GLU A 645 -24.32 -17.66 33.85
CA GLU A 645 -25.01 -16.50 33.29
C GLU A 645 -25.25 -16.72 31.80
N VAL A 646 -26.47 -16.51 31.29
CA VAL A 646 -26.69 -16.28 29.86
C VAL A 646 -26.83 -14.78 29.65
N TYR A 647 -26.09 -14.19 28.71
CA TYR A 647 -26.12 -12.74 28.50
C TYR A 647 -26.04 -12.33 27.03
N LEU A 648 -26.72 -11.24 26.73
CA LEU A 648 -26.65 -10.49 25.48
C LEU A 648 -25.78 -9.25 25.70
N ARG A 649 -24.75 -9.08 24.86
CA ARG A 649 -23.98 -7.83 24.81
C ARG A 649 -24.80 -6.76 24.09
N ILE A 650 -25.03 -5.64 24.75
CA ILE A 650 -25.63 -4.43 24.15
C ILE A 650 -24.50 -3.54 23.67
N GLU A 651 -24.55 -2.98 22.45
CA GLU A 651 -23.51 -2.10 21.88
C GLU A 651 -23.48 -0.72 22.54
N LYS A 652 -23.14 -0.70 23.83
CA LYS A 652 -23.03 0.50 24.65
C LYS A 652 -21.98 0.26 25.72
N ASP A 653 -21.03 1.17 25.87
CA ASP A 653 -20.00 1.08 26.90
C ASP A 653 -20.41 1.86 28.14
N VAL A 654 -20.86 1.13 29.17
CA VAL A 654 -21.30 1.68 30.45
C VAL A 654 -20.25 1.38 31.52
N ARG A 655 -19.90 2.39 32.33
CA ARG A 655 -18.97 2.23 33.45
C ARG A 655 -19.47 1.17 34.44
N GLN A 656 -18.61 0.23 34.79
CA GLN A 656 -18.91 -0.88 35.71
C GLN A 656 -18.39 -0.63 37.14
N PRO A 657 -19.00 -1.21 38.19
CA PRO A 657 -20.14 -2.13 38.16
C PRO A 657 -21.49 -1.41 38.12
N PHE A 658 -22.25 -1.59 37.05
CA PHE A 658 -23.68 -1.28 37.01
C PHE A 658 -24.44 -2.59 37.09
N ARG A 659 -25.43 -2.69 37.97
CA ARG A 659 -26.23 -3.91 38.16
C ARG A 659 -27.60 -3.52 38.65
N LYS A 660 -28.64 -3.82 37.87
CA LYS A 660 -30.05 -3.61 38.23
C LYS A 660 -30.88 -4.82 37.85
N THR A 661 -31.84 -5.17 38.69
CA THR A 661 -32.81 -6.24 38.38
C THR A 661 -33.69 -5.80 37.23
N LEU A 662 -33.96 -6.70 36.29
CA LEU A 662 -34.92 -6.53 35.20
C LEU A 662 -36.13 -7.44 35.40
N ASN A 663 -37.29 -7.01 34.91
CA ASN A 663 -38.40 -7.91 34.71
C ASN A 663 -38.29 -8.54 33.30
N LEU A 664 -38.24 -9.87 33.19
CA LEU A 664 -38.27 -10.54 31.88
C LEU A 664 -39.67 -11.07 31.52
N ASP A 665 -40.69 -10.85 32.37
CA ASP A 665 -42.11 -11.16 32.09
C ASP A 665 -42.79 -10.11 31.18
N GLN A 666 -42.08 -9.68 30.14
CA GLN A 666 -42.56 -8.70 29.16
C GLN A 666 -41.91 -8.98 27.80
N ASP A 667 -42.38 -8.28 26.76
CA ASP A 667 -41.80 -8.41 25.43
C ASP A 667 -40.40 -7.76 25.35
N ALA A 668 -39.65 -8.09 24.29
CA ALA A 668 -38.29 -7.61 24.09
C ALA A 668 -38.20 -6.07 24.11
N ALA A 669 -39.20 -5.39 23.55
CA ALA A 669 -39.29 -3.92 23.56
C ALA A 669 -39.44 -3.37 24.97
N GLY A 670 -40.31 -3.97 25.80
CA GLY A 670 -40.49 -3.63 27.20
C GLY A 670 -39.20 -3.81 28.02
N VAL A 671 -38.49 -4.93 27.83
CA VAL A 671 -37.22 -5.19 28.53
C VAL A 671 -36.16 -4.15 28.17
N LEU A 672 -36.01 -3.80 26.89
CA LEU A 672 -35.05 -2.77 26.46
C LEU A 672 -35.41 -1.40 27.02
N ALA A 673 -36.70 -1.05 27.01
CA ALA A 673 -37.19 0.20 27.56
C ALA A 673 -36.93 0.30 29.07
N GLU A 674 -37.17 -0.79 29.81
CA GLU A 674 -36.86 -0.85 31.24
C GLU A 674 -35.36 -0.75 31.51
N ALA A 675 -34.53 -1.49 30.78
CA ALA A 675 -33.07 -1.44 30.91
C ALA A 675 -32.52 -0.03 30.65
N GLN A 676 -33.03 0.64 29.61
CA GLN A 676 -32.63 2.01 29.29
C GLN A 676 -33.10 3.01 30.35
N ARG A 677 -34.31 2.85 30.89
CA ARG A 677 -34.81 3.66 32.02
C ARG A 677 -33.94 3.49 33.26
N LEU A 678 -33.64 2.25 33.66
CA LEU A 678 -32.78 1.95 34.82
C LEU A 678 -31.38 2.53 34.67
N LEU A 679 -30.83 2.56 33.46
CA LEU A 679 -29.54 3.17 33.16
C LEU A 679 -29.61 4.70 33.29
N THR A 680 -30.66 5.34 32.76
CA THR A 680 -30.88 6.79 32.91
C THR A 680 -31.07 7.19 34.38
N ASP A 681 -31.83 6.40 35.15
CA ASP A 681 -32.09 6.63 36.57
C ASP A 681 -30.85 6.37 37.45
N GLY A 682 -29.84 5.65 36.94
CA GLY A 682 -28.59 5.34 37.65
C GLY A 682 -27.73 6.56 37.99
N GLY A 683 -27.93 7.68 37.29
CA GLY A 683 -27.21 8.93 37.51
C GLY A 683 -25.84 9.02 36.80
N PRO A 684 -25.12 10.15 36.95
CA PRO A 684 -23.94 10.50 36.15
C PRO A 684 -22.74 9.55 36.31
N ASN A 685 -22.70 8.75 37.39
CA ASN A 685 -21.63 7.78 37.63
C ASN A 685 -21.62 6.59 36.66
N TYR A 686 -22.69 6.41 35.87
CA TYR A 686 -22.86 5.31 34.92
C TYR A 686 -23.04 5.79 33.47
N GLN A 687 -22.48 6.96 33.14
CA GLN A 687 -22.44 7.50 31.79
C GLN A 687 -21.55 6.66 30.86
N ALA A 688 -21.72 6.86 29.55
CA ALA A 688 -20.95 6.17 28.53
C ALA A 688 -19.45 6.46 28.67
N VAL A 689 -18.62 5.43 28.54
CA VAL A 689 -17.16 5.58 28.52
C VAL A 689 -16.79 6.03 27.09
N GLN A 690 -16.10 7.18 26.95
CA GLN A 690 -15.62 7.71 25.66
C GLN A 690 -14.63 6.76 24.98
#